data_AF-W9VKV0-F1
#
_entry.id   AF-W9VKV0-F1
#
_cell.length_a   1.000
_cell.length_b   1.000
_cell.length_c   1.000
_cell.angle_alpha   90.00
_cell.angle_beta   90.00
_cell.angle_gamma   90.00
#
_symmetry.space_group_name_H-M   'P 1'
#
loop_
_entity.id
_entity.type
_entity.pdbx_description
1 polymer ?
#
loop_
_entity_poly.entity_id
_entity_poly.type
_entity_poly.pdbx_seq_one_letter_code
_entity_poly.pdbx_strand_id
1 'polypeptide(L)'
;MTSSLSDGDPLQSPNNLSSESIPTLEVPKSRSPARNESPETSTTSLPLRTSSPPALGLRASTLSDALSRSSSPNGRLSLSFSRFGRSQTHSPLGNPSVTYDDTRSLIVRAFSPTVAIYASPEVDELATRKGVKKGFLGLVRPFGDRINGKVVVRDSAGASRAWEDFGVHFADLGQLAKDGASSQAGSDFTERVEELIEHYVGEGFNEAEDVPGRGEASPFYRLFLGRLLCSQSMSPHESFRHPVGAVIAISSATNQPIETLRSLYQQSASGSRALPAYANPEYLRYYVLVHDEDRDDFAKSSALFDQMKRHFGLHCHLLRLRSASCTQSDDDAEELPTSEWLSAAEQLSLLDDNADLVDLDSSTSPYIFSSDTTALRGFVRELIAQSVIYHMEQRIALWNEQIAARRRGISGRFMSLSKRWTGLGGPSRSSSASSNVTTSGNYDSQQGTYRYDAPESLLRKLADYAFMLRDYKLAASTYELLRGDYSNDKAWKHLAGTNEMCCVATLLNPLTSSGSSKFKVENFDTMLETASYSYLARCNAPHLALRAILLGVELLKVRGRAASELAAKWATRSLELSLVGSVGHVLVSERVASCLAERIGIGNTSWGTRKRKAALWNIMAADEWMKLGRAEIAAGKLDEAQELYGETRHSESHKQFHDLAEYLEQLRLAVRMKLGEARKRGFSGATRQLELEGPVESPADVEDETVEEMNSLENTESRGRRRSLLAVGAGAGGASLIEPLTPLSPARLGRPDKFLQDDDFE
;
A
#
# COMPACT_ATOMS: atom_id res chain seq x y z
N MET A 1 -50.22 -17.52 -59.55
CA MET A 1 -48.94 -18.01 -60.10
C MET A 1 -48.35 -18.94 -59.05
N THR A 2 -48.63 -20.25 -59.06
CA THR A 2 -47.99 -21.32 -59.88
C THR A 2 -46.48 -21.41 -59.59
N SER A 3 -45.85 -22.54 -59.22
CA SER A 3 -46.24 -23.94 -58.88
C SER A 3 -44.94 -24.67 -58.42
N SER A 4 -44.87 -25.84 -57.78
CA SER A 4 -45.78 -26.89 -57.25
C SER A 4 -45.04 -27.58 -56.05
N LEU A 5 -45.58 -28.40 -55.15
CA LEU A 5 -46.64 -29.45 -55.10
C LEU A 5 -46.26 -30.84 -55.65
N SER A 6 -46.75 -31.86 -54.91
CA SER A 6 -46.75 -33.33 -55.10
C SER A 6 -45.43 -34.09 -54.84
N ASP A 7 -45.42 -35.31 -54.26
CA ASP A 7 -46.42 -36.04 -53.43
C ASP A 7 -45.75 -37.27 -52.77
N GLY A 8 -46.43 -37.99 -51.84
CA GLY A 8 -46.18 -39.44 -51.72
C GLY A 8 -46.05 -40.13 -50.35
N ASP A 9 -46.96 -39.87 -49.40
CA ASP A 9 -47.64 -40.92 -48.61
C ASP A 9 -46.90 -41.82 -47.56
N PRO A 10 -47.63 -42.50 -46.64
CA PRO A 10 -47.19 -42.62 -45.23
C PRO A 10 -47.29 -44.02 -44.57
N LEU A 11 -47.11 -44.06 -43.25
CA LEU A 11 -47.64 -45.00 -42.21
C LEU A 11 -46.63 -45.83 -41.39
N GLN A 12 -47.02 -46.02 -40.12
CA GLN A 12 -46.57 -46.97 -39.08
C GLN A 12 -45.37 -46.60 -38.17
N SER A 13 -45.71 -46.49 -36.88
CA SER A 13 -44.90 -46.48 -35.64
C SER A 13 -44.57 -47.93 -35.20
N PRO A 14 -43.85 -48.25 -34.07
CA PRO A 14 -43.51 -47.44 -32.88
C PRO A 14 -42.11 -47.68 -32.21
N ASN A 15 -41.95 -47.16 -30.98
CA ASN A 15 -41.07 -47.62 -29.87
C ASN A 15 -39.56 -47.27 -29.79
N ASN A 16 -39.24 -46.46 -28.76
CA ASN A 16 -38.27 -46.66 -27.66
C ASN A 16 -36.77 -47.00 -27.87
N LEU A 17 -35.96 -46.05 -27.35
CA LEU A 17 -34.83 -46.21 -26.40
C LEU A 17 -33.44 -46.68 -26.86
N SER A 18 -32.42 -46.08 -26.19
CA SER A 18 -30.98 -46.40 -26.14
C SER A 18 -30.16 -46.19 -27.43
N SER A 19 -28.88 -45.78 -27.41
CA SER A 19 -28.05 -45.14 -26.37
C SER A 19 -26.70 -44.75 -27.00
N GLU A 20 -26.20 -43.52 -26.79
CA GLU A 20 -24.81 -43.16 -27.10
C GLU A 20 -24.14 -42.42 -25.93
N SER A 21 -22.81 -42.44 -25.91
CA SER A 21 -22.02 -42.66 -24.68
C SER A 21 -21.23 -41.46 -24.16
N ILE A 22 -21.01 -41.48 -22.85
CA ILE A 22 -20.30 -40.47 -22.05
C ILE A 22 -18.78 -40.67 -22.15
N PRO A 23 -17.96 -39.61 -22.34
CA PRO A 23 -16.51 -39.68 -22.14
C PRO A 23 -16.15 -39.53 -20.65
N THR A 24 -15.39 -40.49 -20.12
CA THR A 24 -14.96 -40.54 -18.72
C THR A 24 -13.67 -39.74 -18.50
N LEU A 25 -13.60 -38.93 -17.44
CA LEU A 25 -12.38 -38.20 -17.06
C LEU A 25 -11.41 -39.11 -16.29
N GLU A 26 -10.20 -39.32 -16.81
CA GLU A 26 -9.14 -40.04 -16.12
C GLU A 26 -8.41 -39.17 -15.09
N VAL A 27 -8.19 -39.72 -13.89
CA VAL A 27 -7.36 -39.11 -12.83
C VAL A 27 -6.07 -39.92 -12.70
N PRO A 28 -4.87 -39.32 -12.81
CA PRO A 28 -3.61 -40.06 -12.69
C PRO A 28 -3.38 -40.59 -11.26
N LYS A 29 -3.41 -41.91 -11.08
CA LYS A 29 -2.98 -42.56 -9.83
C LYS A 29 -1.46 -42.62 -9.76
N SER A 30 -0.87 -42.03 -8.73
CA SER A 30 0.52 -42.30 -8.33
C SER A 30 0.62 -43.68 -7.64
N ARG A 31 1.72 -44.38 -7.89
CA ARG A 31 1.95 -45.77 -7.49
C ARG A 31 2.93 -45.82 -6.30
N SER A 32 2.46 -46.22 -5.12
CA SER A 32 3.31 -46.59 -3.99
C SER A 32 3.55 -48.12 -3.98
N PRO A 33 4.76 -48.60 -3.63
CA PRO A 33 5.04 -50.02 -3.50
C PRO A 33 4.55 -50.56 -2.16
N ALA A 34 3.97 -51.76 -2.18
CA ALA A 34 3.51 -52.45 -0.97
C ALA A 34 4.67 -53.14 -0.23
N ARG A 35 4.56 -53.21 1.10
CA ARG A 35 5.17 -54.27 1.91
C ARG A 35 4.18 -54.72 2.97
N ASN A 36 3.93 -56.02 3.03
CA ASN A 36 3.04 -56.64 4.01
C ASN A 36 3.66 -56.62 5.41
N GLU A 37 2.85 -56.38 6.43
CA GLU A 37 2.80 -57.16 7.68
C GLU A 37 1.46 -56.86 8.39
N SER A 38 0.94 -57.85 9.13
CA SER A 38 -0.43 -57.89 9.65
C SER A 38 -0.52 -57.39 11.12
N PRO A 39 -1.72 -57.12 11.67
CA PRO A 39 -1.87 -56.22 12.81
C PRO A 39 -1.85 -56.91 14.17
N GLU A 40 -1.40 -56.19 15.19
CA GLU A 40 -1.76 -56.46 16.59
C GLU A 40 -2.39 -55.23 17.26
N THR A 41 -3.23 -55.53 18.24
CA THR A 41 -4.16 -54.63 18.93
C THR A 41 -3.48 -53.74 19.97
N SER A 42 -3.97 -52.51 20.15
CA SER A 42 -4.32 -52.01 21.50
C SER A 42 -5.16 -50.73 21.47
N THR A 43 -6.24 -50.74 22.23
CA THR A 43 -7.15 -49.61 22.49
C THR A 43 -6.68 -48.81 23.69
N THR A 44 -6.66 -47.47 23.60
CA THR A 44 -6.80 -46.61 24.79
C THR A 44 -7.50 -45.30 24.45
N SER A 45 -8.35 -44.83 25.37
CA SER A 45 -9.42 -43.86 25.13
C SER A 45 -9.08 -42.42 25.52
N LEU A 46 -9.72 -41.47 24.82
CA LEU A 46 -9.83 -40.06 25.22
C LEU A 46 -10.91 -39.89 26.30
N PRO A 47 -10.75 -38.96 27.27
CA PRO A 47 -11.84 -38.53 28.14
C PRO A 47 -12.51 -37.23 27.66
N LEU A 48 -13.84 -37.23 27.52
CA LEU A 48 -14.67 -36.01 27.56
C LEU A 48 -15.20 -35.78 28.98
N ARG A 49 -15.33 -34.50 29.38
CA ARG A 49 -16.33 -33.95 30.34
C ARG A 49 -16.38 -32.42 30.16
N THR A 50 -17.41 -31.84 29.55
CA THR A 50 -18.72 -31.39 30.10
C THR A 50 -18.65 -30.16 31.02
N SER A 51 -19.60 -29.25 30.81
CA SER A 51 -19.70 -27.85 31.26
C SER A 51 -20.55 -27.56 32.51
N SER A 52 -20.27 -26.46 33.24
CA SER A 52 -21.27 -25.50 33.76
C SER A 52 -20.64 -24.25 34.46
N PRO A 53 -21.36 -23.10 34.60
CA PRO A 53 -20.85 -21.78 35.04
C PRO A 53 -21.25 -21.44 36.51
N PRO A 54 -20.96 -20.27 37.15
CA PRO A 54 -21.23 -18.85 36.78
C PRO A 54 -19.97 -17.93 36.95
N ALA A 55 -19.95 -16.58 37.08
CA ALA A 55 -20.95 -15.52 37.30
C ALA A 55 -20.48 -14.12 36.76
N LEU A 56 -21.22 -13.04 37.07
CA LEU A 56 -20.94 -11.61 36.73
C LEU A 56 -20.21 -10.84 37.87
N GLY A 57 -19.46 -9.78 37.52
CA GLY A 57 -18.95 -8.80 38.51
C GLY A 57 -18.00 -7.72 37.95
N LEU A 58 -18.46 -6.47 37.90
CA LEU A 58 -17.67 -5.27 37.53
C LEU A 58 -16.87 -4.71 38.72
N ARG A 59 -15.63 -4.23 38.49
CA ARG A 59 -15.15 -2.85 38.78
C ARG A 59 -13.63 -2.69 38.65
N ALA A 60 -13.19 -1.44 38.58
CA ALA A 60 -11.85 -1.00 38.19
C ALA A 60 -10.94 -0.59 39.37
N SER A 61 -9.80 0.04 39.02
CA SER A 61 -8.88 0.87 39.82
C SER A 61 -7.65 0.22 40.47
N THR A 62 -6.49 0.60 39.90
CA THR A 62 -5.27 1.12 40.55
C THR A 62 -5.05 0.83 42.05
N LEU A 63 -3.88 0.29 42.39
CA LEU A 63 -2.74 1.10 42.85
C LEU A 63 -1.48 0.25 43.10
N SER A 64 -0.33 0.91 43.03
CA SER A 64 0.99 0.43 43.44
C SER A 64 1.08 0.27 44.95
N ASP A 65 1.87 -0.68 45.46
CA ASP A 65 2.76 -0.34 46.58
C ASP A 65 4.01 -1.24 46.67
N ALA A 66 5.01 -0.77 47.41
CA ALA A 66 6.37 -1.31 47.46
C ALA A 66 6.78 -1.78 48.87
N LEU A 67 8.07 -2.15 49.01
CA LEU A 67 8.82 -2.41 50.26
C LEU A 67 8.54 -3.80 50.90
N SER A 68 9.54 -4.71 50.95
CA SER A 68 10.61 -4.84 51.97
C SER A 68 10.35 -6.08 52.85
N ARG A 69 11.31 -6.82 53.44
CA ARG A 69 12.78 -6.70 53.62
C ARG A 69 13.37 -8.08 54.05
N SER A 70 14.68 -8.15 54.34
CA SER A 70 15.45 -9.23 55.03
C SER A 70 16.24 -10.19 54.10
N SER A 71 17.54 -10.53 54.28
CA SER A 71 18.58 -10.01 55.21
C SER A 71 20.02 -10.51 54.87
N SER A 72 20.97 -9.57 54.73
CA SER A 72 22.40 -9.67 55.16
C SER A 72 23.35 -10.74 54.52
N PRO A 73 24.70 -10.76 54.76
CA PRO A 73 25.62 -10.12 53.80
C PRO A 73 26.91 -10.92 53.41
N ASN A 74 27.70 -10.32 52.51
CA ASN A 74 29.12 -10.57 52.19
C ASN A 74 29.53 -11.84 51.42
N GLY A 75 30.33 -11.64 50.37
CA GLY A 75 31.01 -12.72 49.64
C GLY A 75 31.46 -12.34 48.21
N ARG A 76 32.51 -11.50 48.06
CA ARG A 76 33.14 -11.28 46.75
C ARG A 76 33.94 -12.52 46.32
N LEU A 77 33.49 -13.24 45.30
CA LEU A 77 34.40 -13.95 44.37
C LEU A 77 33.80 -13.95 42.96
N SER A 78 34.67 -13.74 41.96
CA SER A 78 34.37 -13.91 40.55
C SER A 78 34.63 -15.35 40.14
N LEU A 79 33.71 -15.99 39.42
CA LEU A 79 34.00 -16.84 38.24
C LEU A 79 32.70 -17.39 37.61
N SER A 80 32.79 -17.67 36.33
CA SER A 80 31.68 -17.98 35.42
C SER A 80 31.03 -19.35 35.67
N PHE A 81 29.70 -19.44 35.62
CA PHE A 81 29.02 -20.54 34.91
C PHE A 81 27.59 -20.16 34.47
N SER A 82 27.19 -20.67 33.32
CA SER A 82 25.91 -20.38 32.68
C SER A 82 24.75 -21.20 33.25
N ARG A 83 23.59 -20.55 33.47
CA ARG A 83 22.29 -21.21 33.58
C ARG A 83 21.24 -20.48 32.76
N PHE A 84 20.42 -21.27 32.06
CA PHE A 84 19.38 -20.78 31.15
C PHE A 84 18.31 -19.98 31.91
N GLY A 85 18.24 -18.68 31.62
CA GLY A 85 17.18 -17.78 32.07
C GLY A 85 16.05 -17.72 31.06
N ARG A 86 14.83 -18.01 31.53
CA ARG A 86 13.55 -17.96 30.80
C ARG A 86 13.35 -16.57 30.17
N SER A 87 13.48 -16.46 28.85
CA SER A 87 13.38 -15.17 28.14
C SER A 87 11.95 -14.63 28.12
N GLN A 88 11.66 -13.62 28.95
CA GLN A 88 10.58 -12.68 28.65
C GLN A 88 11.03 -11.82 27.46
N THR A 89 10.21 -11.79 26.40
CA THR A 89 10.55 -11.14 25.13
C THR A 89 10.23 -9.65 25.17
N HIS A 90 11.13 -8.85 25.74
CA HIS A 90 11.25 -7.44 25.36
C HIS A 90 12.23 -7.33 24.19
N SER A 91 11.85 -6.59 23.15
CA SER A 91 12.64 -6.43 21.93
C SER A 91 14.02 -5.82 22.20
N PRO A 92 15.12 -6.37 21.65
CA PRO A 92 16.47 -5.83 21.83
C PRO A 92 16.75 -4.68 20.85
N LEU A 93 15.90 -3.65 20.91
CA LEU A 93 16.08 -2.37 20.21
C LEU A 93 15.81 -1.26 21.23
N GLY A 94 16.81 -0.42 21.51
CA GLY A 94 16.62 0.73 22.39
C GLY A 94 15.60 1.70 21.79
N ASN A 95 14.72 2.23 22.63
CA ASN A 95 13.54 3.04 22.29
C ASN A 95 13.62 3.78 20.94
N PRO A 96 13.02 3.23 19.86
CA PRO A 96 12.47 4.06 18.81
C PRO A 96 11.30 4.87 19.39
N SER A 97 11.00 6.05 18.84
CA SER A 97 9.71 6.69 19.12
C SER A 97 8.58 5.77 18.63
N VAL A 98 7.45 5.79 19.34
CA VAL A 98 6.25 4.99 19.05
C VAL A 98 5.84 5.13 17.58
N THR A 99 5.99 6.35 17.05
CA THR A 99 5.67 6.82 15.71
C THR A 99 6.46 6.19 14.56
N TYR A 100 7.66 5.66 14.82
CA TYR A 100 8.43 4.94 13.79
C TYR A 100 7.82 3.58 13.45
N ASP A 101 7.03 3.03 14.35
CA ASP A 101 6.30 1.79 14.12
C ASP A 101 5.18 2.02 13.08
N ASP A 102 4.59 3.22 12.98
CA ASP A 102 3.50 3.53 12.04
C ASP A 102 3.92 3.42 10.57
N THR A 103 5.01 4.10 10.20
CA THR A 103 5.48 4.10 8.79
C THR A 103 5.99 2.71 8.41
N ARG A 104 6.63 2.00 9.36
CA ARG A 104 7.03 0.60 9.18
C ARG A 104 5.81 -0.31 9.03
N SER A 105 4.79 -0.13 9.86
CA SER A 105 3.53 -0.89 9.84
C SER A 105 2.77 -0.68 8.52
N LEU A 106 2.66 0.57 8.06
CA LEU A 106 2.10 0.93 6.75
C LEU A 106 2.81 0.18 5.61
N ILE A 107 4.15 0.20 5.58
CA ILE A 107 4.94 -0.55 4.59
C ILE A 107 4.68 -2.05 4.67
N VAL A 108 4.62 -2.62 5.88
CA VAL A 108 4.36 -4.07 6.06
C VAL A 108 2.95 -4.45 5.61
N ARG A 109 1.93 -3.64 5.94
CA ARG A 109 0.52 -3.87 5.61
C ARG A 109 0.23 -3.63 4.13
N ALA A 110 0.96 -2.74 3.45
CA ALA A 110 0.88 -2.57 1.99
C ALA A 110 1.14 -3.85 1.19
N PHE A 111 2.04 -4.70 1.68
CA PHE A 111 2.40 -5.98 1.07
C PHE A 111 1.67 -7.19 1.69
N SER A 112 0.51 -6.97 2.30
CA SER A 112 -0.37 -8.04 2.79
C SER A 112 -0.86 -8.94 1.64
N PRO A 113 -1.25 -10.21 1.93
CA PRO A 113 -1.79 -11.11 0.92
C PRO A 113 -3.06 -10.55 0.25
N THR A 114 -3.17 -10.71 -1.07
CA THR A 114 -4.38 -10.38 -1.82
C THR A 114 -5.31 -11.60 -1.90
N VAL A 115 -6.57 -11.43 -1.51
CA VAL A 115 -7.63 -12.45 -1.62
C VAL A 115 -8.69 -11.96 -2.60
N ALA A 116 -8.91 -12.72 -3.68
CA ALA A 116 -9.93 -12.35 -4.65
C ALA A 116 -11.34 -12.65 -4.15
N ILE A 117 -12.32 -11.84 -4.53
CA ILE A 117 -13.75 -12.07 -4.32
C ILE A 117 -14.39 -12.41 -5.67
N TYR A 118 -15.26 -13.41 -5.68
CA TYR A 118 -16.16 -13.73 -6.78
C TYR A 118 -17.53 -14.12 -6.20
N ALA A 119 -18.40 -13.13 -6.08
CA ALA A 119 -19.79 -13.32 -5.68
C ALA A 119 -20.68 -13.69 -6.88
N SER A 120 -21.80 -14.36 -6.59
CA SER A 120 -22.92 -14.47 -7.51
C SER A 120 -23.79 -13.20 -7.47
N PRO A 121 -24.56 -12.89 -8.53
CA PRO A 121 -25.35 -11.66 -8.60
C PRO A 121 -26.29 -11.47 -7.42
N GLU A 122 -26.90 -12.54 -6.90
CA GLU A 122 -27.84 -12.49 -5.78
C GLU A 122 -27.17 -12.08 -4.45
N VAL A 123 -25.87 -12.35 -4.30
CA VAL A 123 -25.08 -11.93 -3.12
C VAL A 123 -24.66 -10.47 -3.26
N ASP A 124 -24.29 -10.02 -4.46
CA ASP A 124 -24.04 -8.60 -4.72
C ASP A 124 -25.32 -7.77 -4.55
N GLU A 125 -26.48 -8.28 -4.96
CA GLU A 125 -27.81 -7.68 -4.72
C GLU A 125 -28.19 -7.63 -3.22
N LEU A 126 -27.70 -8.56 -2.39
CA LEU A 126 -27.89 -8.48 -0.94
C LEU A 126 -27.06 -7.32 -0.34
N ALA A 127 -25.84 -7.09 -0.84
CA ALA A 127 -24.98 -6.01 -0.39
C ALA A 127 -25.43 -4.63 -0.91
N THR A 128 -25.89 -4.51 -2.15
CA THR A 128 -26.40 -3.23 -2.69
C THR A 128 -27.68 -2.79 -1.99
N ARG A 129 -28.55 -3.72 -1.55
CA ARG A 129 -29.70 -3.44 -0.67
C ARG A 129 -29.32 -2.80 0.68
N LYS A 130 -28.07 -2.95 1.13
CA LYS A 130 -27.52 -2.28 2.32
C LYS A 130 -26.82 -0.94 2.00
N GLY A 131 -26.99 -0.40 0.79
CA GLY A 131 -26.34 0.83 0.32
C GLY A 131 -24.89 0.65 -0.16
N VAL A 132 -24.36 -0.57 -0.24
CA VAL A 132 -22.96 -0.80 -0.61
C VAL A 132 -22.77 -0.84 -2.14
N LYS A 133 -22.29 0.28 -2.71
CA LYS A 133 -22.09 0.46 -4.17
C LYS A 133 -21.24 -0.65 -4.84
N LYS A 134 -20.27 -1.25 -4.12
CA LYS A 134 -19.32 -2.26 -4.64
C LYS A 134 -19.72 -3.71 -4.33
N GLY A 135 -21.01 -3.97 -4.11
CA GLY A 135 -21.52 -5.32 -3.86
C GLY A 135 -20.86 -6.02 -2.66
N PHE A 136 -20.74 -7.34 -2.73
CA PHE A 136 -20.17 -8.16 -1.66
C PHE A 136 -18.70 -7.84 -1.37
N LEU A 137 -17.93 -7.43 -2.39
CA LEU A 137 -16.57 -6.94 -2.20
C LEU A 137 -16.54 -5.71 -1.28
N GLY A 138 -17.43 -4.73 -1.51
CA GLY A 138 -17.52 -3.54 -0.68
C GLY A 138 -17.86 -3.86 0.78
N LEU A 139 -18.69 -4.87 1.02
CA LEU A 139 -19.10 -5.30 2.36
C LEU A 139 -17.97 -6.02 3.12
N VAL A 140 -17.16 -6.84 2.44
CA VAL A 140 -16.08 -7.62 3.08
C VAL A 140 -14.77 -6.84 3.21
N ARG A 141 -14.47 -5.94 2.26
CA ARG A 141 -13.15 -5.28 2.13
C ARG A 141 -12.63 -4.60 3.41
N PRO A 142 -13.43 -3.80 4.17
CA PRO A 142 -12.94 -3.13 5.38
C PRO A 142 -12.46 -4.11 6.48
N PHE A 143 -13.08 -5.29 6.55
CA PHE A 143 -12.71 -6.31 7.52
C PHE A 143 -11.39 -7.03 7.21
N GLY A 144 -10.81 -6.79 6.02
CA GLY A 144 -9.48 -7.26 5.64
C GLY A 144 -8.33 -6.42 6.21
N ASP A 145 -8.55 -5.11 6.42
CA ASP A 145 -7.49 -4.15 6.71
C ASP A 145 -6.71 -4.50 7.98
N ARG A 146 -7.41 -5.00 9.01
CA ARG A 146 -6.82 -5.61 10.22
C ARG A 146 -7.68 -6.78 10.68
N ILE A 147 -7.11 -7.98 10.68
CA ILE A 147 -7.79 -9.19 11.14
C ILE A 147 -8.05 -9.07 12.65
N ASN A 148 -9.30 -9.26 13.06
CA ASN A 148 -9.69 -9.22 14.48
C ASN A 148 -8.89 -10.25 15.30
N GLY A 149 -8.17 -9.79 16.33
CA GLY A 149 -7.42 -10.62 17.28
C GLY A 149 -6.14 -11.25 16.72
N LYS A 150 -5.30 -11.82 17.59
CA LYS A 150 -3.96 -12.30 17.21
C LYS A 150 -4.02 -13.38 16.13
N VAL A 151 -3.15 -13.24 15.12
CA VAL A 151 -2.96 -14.16 14.00
C VAL A 151 -1.61 -14.84 14.16
N VAL A 152 -1.57 -16.18 14.16
CA VAL A 152 -0.33 -16.94 14.31
C VAL A 152 0.17 -17.40 12.95
N VAL A 153 1.44 -17.10 12.66
CA VAL A 153 2.13 -17.45 11.41
C VAL A 153 3.41 -18.22 11.75
N ARG A 154 3.71 -19.30 11.02
CA ARG A 154 4.95 -20.06 11.14
C ARG A 154 5.98 -19.60 10.13
N ASP A 155 7.20 -19.35 10.58
CA ASP A 155 8.33 -19.10 9.69
C ASP A 155 8.89 -20.40 9.08
N SER A 156 9.79 -20.28 8.11
CA SER A 156 10.40 -21.41 7.42
C SER A 156 11.33 -22.28 8.29
N ALA A 157 11.61 -21.87 9.53
CA ALA A 157 12.30 -22.68 10.54
C ALA A 157 11.31 -23.37 11.50
N GLY A 158 10.00 -23.22 11.29
CA GLY A 158 8.94 -23.78 12.12
C GLY A 158 8.60 -22.94 13.36
N ALA A 159 9.24 -21.78 13.56
CA ALA A 159 8.94 -20.93 14.72
C ALA A 159 7.63 -20.16 14.49
N SER A 160 6.69 -20.32 15.43
CA SER A 160 5.39 -19.65 15.38
C SER A 160 5.47 -18.26 16.01
N ARG A 161 4.94 -17.24 15.33
CA ARG A 161 4.86 -15.85 15.81
C ARG A 161 3.43 -15.35 15.73
N ALA A 162 2.99 -14.61 16.74
CA ALA A 162 1.68 -13.99 16.77
C ALA A 162 1.78 -12.50 16.37
N TRP A 163 0.88 -12.06 15.51
CA TRP A 163 0.77 -10.67 15.02
C TRP A 163 -0.62 -10.10 15.32
N GLU A 164 -0.69 -8.82 15.66
CA GLU A 164 -1.93 -8.09 16.02
C GLU A 164 -2.37 -7.10 14.93
N ASP A 165 -1.50 -6.86 13.97
CA ASP A 165 -1.59 -5.91 12.87
C ASP A 165 -1.60 -6.62 11.50
N PHE A 166 -1.86 -7.92 11.47
CA PHE A 166 -1.98 -8.68 10.23
C PHE A 166 -3.25 -8.25 9.48
N GLY A 167 -3.14 -8.04 8.17
CA GLY A 167 -4.24 -7.67 7.28
C GLY A 167 -4.18 -8.46 5.98
N VAL A 168 -5.17 -8.25 5.11
CA VAL A 168 -5.29 -8.78 3.74
C VAL A 168 -6.00 -7.79 2.85
N HIS A 169 -5.68 -7.82 1.56
CA HIS A 169 -6.32 -6.96 0.55
C HIS A 169 -7.39 -7.75 -0.19
N PHE A 170 -8.64 -7.29 -0.15
CA PHE A 170 -9.72 -7.88 -0.95
C PHE A 170 -9.89 -7.15 -2.29
N ALA A 171 -10.03 -7.89 -3.39
CA ALA A 171 -10.20 -7.37 -4.75
C ALA A 171 -11.18 -8.23 -5.58
N ASP A 172 -11.89 -7.67 -6.57
CA ASP A 172 -12.72 -8.48 -7.47
C ASP A 172 -11.86 -9.31 -8.42
N LEU A 173 -12.15 -10.61 -8.55
CA LEU A 173 -11.41 -11.52 -9.42
C LEU A 173 -11.47 -11.12 -10.91
N GLY A 174 -12.60 -10.55 -11.35
CA GLY A 174 -12.81 -10.13 -12.74
C GLY A 174 -12.02 -8.89 -13.11
N GLN A 175 -12.03 -7.86 -12.25
CA GLN A 175 -11.18 -6.67 -12.38
C GLN A 175 -9.70 -7.06 -12.36
N LEU A 176 -9.27 -7.87 -11.38
CA LEU A 176 -7.89 -8.30 -11.25
C LEU A 176 -7.35 -9.04 -12.49
N ALA A 177 -8.19 -9.87 -13.11
CA ALA A 177 -7.87 -10.56 -14.37
C ALA A 177 -7.80 -9.61 -15.58
N LYS A 178 -8.72 -8.64 -15.68
CA LYS A 178 -8.76 -7.62 -16.76
C LYS A 178 -7.57 -6.67 -16.66
N ASP A 179 -7.34 -6.09 -15.48
CA ASP A 179 -6.28 -5.13 -15.23
C ASP A 179 -4.91 -5.76 -15.50
N GLY A 180 -4.72 -7.01 -15.05
CA GLY A 180 -3.50 -7.78 -15.31
C GLY A 180 -3.27 -8.16 -16.79
N ALA A 181 -4.29 -8.07 -17.65
CA ALA A 181 -4.15 -8.20 -19.10
C ALA A 181 -3.90 -6.85 -19.79
N SER A 182 -4.20 -5.72 -19.13
CA SER A 182 -3.97 -4.37 -19.64
C SER A 182 -2.53 -3.89 -19.36
N SER A 183 -1.87 -3.30 -20.36
CA SER A 183 -0.48 -2.80 -20.22
C SER A 183 -0.39 -1.28 -19.99
N GLN A 184 -1.51 -0.58 -19.83
CA GLN A 184 -1.56 0.90 -19.87
C GLN A 184 -1.77 1.62 -18.53
N ALA A 185 -2.04 0.90 -17.42
CA ALA A 185 -2.42 1.50 -16.12
C ALA A 185 -1.33 2.32 -15.38
N GLY A 186 -0.25 2.74 -16.06
CA GLY A 186 1.00 3.19 -15.41
C GLY A 186 1.39 4.67 -15.54
N SER A 187 0.80 5.44 -16.46
CA SER A 187 1.12 6.88 -16.64
C SER A 187 0.50 7.74 -15.55
N ASP A 188 -0.82 7.67 -15.42
CA ASP A 188 -1.64 8.57 -14.61
C ASP A 188 -1.58 8.26 -13.11
N PHE A 189 -0.88 7.20 -12.68
CA PHE A 189 -0.94 6.72 -11.30
C PHE A 189 -0.38 7.73 -10.31
N THR A 190 0.80 8.30 -10.60
CA THR A 190 1.39 9.34 -9.75
C THR A 190 0.55 10.62 -9.79
N GLU A 191 0.02 11.00 -10.97
CA GLU A 191 -0.80 12.20 -11.14
C GLU A 191 -2.06 12.15 -10.27
N ARG A 192 -2.81 11.03 -10.28
CA ARG A 192 -3.98 10.86 -9.39
C ARG A 192 -3.62 10.82 -7.91
N VAL A 193 -2.42 10.36 -7.55
CA VAL A 193 -1.94 10.43 -6.15
C VAL A 193 -1.68 11.88 -5.77
N GLU A 194 -0.99 12.67 -6.60
CA GLU A 194 -0.75 14.10 -6.35
C GLU A 194 -2.08 14.87 -6.27
N GLU A 195 -3.00 14.68 -7.22
CA GLU A 195 -4.35 15.29 -7.25
C GLU A 195 -5.14 15.03 -5.95
N LEU A 196 -5.11 13.79 -5.44
CA LEU A 196 -5.75 13.44 -4.17
C LEU A 196 -5.11 14.13 -2.97
N ILE A 197 -3.77 14.26 -2.91
CA ILE A 197 -3.14 14.97 -1.81
C ILE A 197 -3.35 16.49 -1.95
N GLU A 198 -3.37 17.04 -3.17
CA GLU A 198 -3.72 18.44 -3.43
C GLU A 198 -5.12 18.77 -2.92
N HIS A 199 -6.11 17.91 -3.14
CA HIS A 199 -7.45 18.04 -2.55
C HIS A 199 -7.41 18.09 -1.01
N TYR A 200 -6.74 17.13 -0.36
CA TYR A 200 -6.63 17.11 1.11
C TYR A 200 -5.78 18.25 1.68
N VAL A 201 -4.87 18.84 0.89
CA VAL A 201 -4.13 20.05 1.25
C VAL A 201 -5.02 21.29 1.12
N GLY A 202 -5.94 21.33 0.16
CA GLY A 202 -6.87 22.43 -0.10
C GLY A 202 -7.98 22.60 0.93
N GLU A 203 -8.61 21.50 1.34
CA GLU A 203 -9.74 21.45 2.31
C GLU A 203 -9.41 22.00 3.71
N GLY A 204 -8.13 22.24 4.00
CA GLY A 204 -7.65 22.54 5.35
C GLY A 204 -7.44 21.27 6.18
N PHE A 205 -6.70 21.39 7.27
CA PHE A 205 -6.44 20.28 8.18
C PHE A 205 -7.08 20.63 9.53
N ASN A 206 -7.86 19.74 10.11
CA ASN A 206 -8.41 19.96 11.46
C ASN A 206 -7.25 20.08 12.45
N GLU A 207 -7.04 21.29 12.98
CA GLU A 207 -5.87 21.70 13.75
C GLU A 207 -5.66 20.94 15.08
N ALA A 208 -6.65 20.13 15.50
CA ALA A 208 -6.80 19.69 16.88
C ALA A 208 -6.00 18.44 17.29
N GLU A 209 -5.61 17.53 16.37
CA GLU A 209 -5.09 16.21 16.78
C GLU A 209 -3.71 15.79 16.23
N ASP A 210 -3.18 16.40 15.15
CA ASP A 210 -2.07 15.76 14.40
C ASP A 210 -1.01 16.73 13.83
N VAL A 211 -0.51 17.68 14.63
CA VAL A 211 0.75 18.39 14.32
C VAL A 211 1.92 17.43 14.56
N PRO A 212 2.65 16.98 13.52
CA PRO A 212 3.66 15.93 13.68
C PRO A 212 4.82 16.40 14.56
N GLY A 213 5.30 15.52 15.43
CA GLY A 213 6.48 15.77 16.25
C GLY A 213 7.74 15.97 15.42
N ARG A 214 8.74 16.62 16.01
CA ARG A 214 9.99 16.97 15.33
C ARG A 214 10.71 15.74 14.77
N GLY A 215 10.79 15.65 13.44
CA GLY A 215 11.41 14.53 12.71
C GLY A 215 10.44 13.41 12.30
N GLU A 216 9.18 13.46 12.71
CA GLU A 216 8.17 12.46 12.37
C GLU A 216 7.71 12.58 10.90
N ALA A 217 6.89 11.64 10.44
CA ALA A 217 6.23 11.74 9.14
C ALA A 217 4.97 12.58 9.28
N SER A 218 4.79 13.59 8.42
CA SER A 218 3.54 14.35 8.37
C SER A 218 2.37 13.44 7.96
N PRO A 219 1.13 13.70 8.45
CA PRO A 219 -0.05 12.94 8.02
C PRO A 219 -0.21 12.90 6.50
N PHE A 220 0.04 14.03 5.82
CA PHE A 220 0.09 14.12 4.36
C PHE A 220 1.14 13.18 3.73
N TYR A 221 2.35 13.08 4.28
CA TYR A 221 3.34 12.12 3.78
C TYR A 221 2.92 10.66 4.02
N ARG A 222 2.30 10.34 5.17
CA ARG A 222 1.76 8.99 5.42
C ARG A 222 0.66 8.63 4.41
N LEU A 223 -0.26 9.56 4.12
CA LEU A 223 -1.31 9.38 3.13
C LEU A 223 -0.74 9.22 1.72
N PHE A 224 0.19 10.10 1.31
CA PHE A 224 0.91 10.01 0.04
C PHE A 224 1.61 8.66 -0.15
N LEU A 225 2.40 8.23 0.85
CA LEU A 225 3.08 6.94 0.83
C LEU A 225 2.09 5.77 0.81
N GLY A 226 1.02 5.84 1.61
CA GLY A 226 -0.04 4.83 1.61
C GLY A 226 -0.69 4.67 0.23
N ARG A 227 -1.05 5.78 -0.41
CA ARG A 227 -1.69 5.79 -1.74
C ARG A 227 -0.75 5.37 -2.86
N LEU A 228 0.52 5.77 -2.81
CA LEU A 228 1.56 5.26 -3.71
C LEU A 228 1.72 3.72 -3.62
N LEU A 229 1.49 3.15 -2.44
CA LEU A 229 1.53 1.70 -2.20
C LEU A 229 0.21 0.96 -2.53
N CYS A 230 -0.90 1.69 -2.74
CA CYS A 230 -2.22 1.14 -3.07
C CYS A 230 -2.38 0.74 -4.56
N SER A 231 -1.36 0.14 -5.18
CA SER A 231 -1.46 -0.36 -6.57
C SER A 231 -2.43 -1.54 -6.67
N GLN A 232 -3.33 -1.53 -7.66
CA GLN A 232 -4.42 -2.51 -7.79
C GLN A 232 -4.19 -3.55 -8.88
N SER A 233 -3.44 -3.21 -9.93
CA SER A 233 -3.21 -4.10 -11.07
C SER A 233 -2.23 -5.22 -10.74
N MET A 234 -2.55 -6.44 -11.20
CA MET A 234 -1.57 -7.53 -11.24
C MET A 234 -0.42 -7.19 -12.21
N SER A 235 0.76 -7.74 -11.94
CA SER A 235 1.94 -7.55 -12.78
C SER A 235 2.77 -8.85 -12.89
N PRO A 236 3.58 -9.03 -13.95
CA PRO A 236 4.38 -10.25 -14.11
C PRO A 236 5.59 -10.34 -13.18
N HIS A 237 6.17 -9.19 -12.81
CA HIS A 237 7.45 -9.11 -12.09
C HIS A 237 7.39 -9.28 -10.56
N GLU A 238 6.20 -9.17 -9.96
CA GLU A 238 5.95 -9.37 -8.53
C GLU A 238 4.56 -9.97 -8.31
N SER A 239 4.40 -10.78 -7.27
CA SER A 239 3.15 -11.49 -6.98
C SER A 239 2.36 -10.96 -5.78
N PHE A 240 2.64 -9.75 -5.28
CA PHE A 240 1.90 -9.18 -4.13
C PHE A 240 0.40 -8.98 -4.38
N ARG A 241 0.04 -8.63 -5.62
CA ARG A 241 -1.34 -8.45 -6.08
C ARG A 241 -1.91 -9.69 -6.79
N HIS A 242 -1.17 -10.79 -6.84
CA HIS A 242 -1.73 -12.06 -7.31
C HIS A 242 -2.55 -12.69 -6.19
N PRO A 243 -3.70 -13.34 -6.50
CA PRO A 243 -4.54 -13.91 -5.46
C PRO A 243 -3.82 -15.09 -4.79
N VAL A 244 -3.71 -15.04 -3.46
CA VAL A 244 -3.27 -16.19 -2.65
C VAL A 244 -4.42 -17.19 -2.44
N GLY A 245 -5.64 -16.66 -2.44
CA GLY A 245 -6.89 -17.39 -2.49
C GLY A 245 -7.99 -16.58 -3.15
N ALA A 246 -9.13 -17.23 -3.41
CA ALA A 246 -10.35 -16.62 -3.88
C ALA A 246 -11.55 -17.12 -3.07
N VAL A 247 -12.39 -16.19 -2.63
CA VAL A 247 -13.70 -16.44 -2.04
C VAL A 247 -14.71 -16.55 -3.17
N ILE A 248 -15.36 -17.70 -3.29
CA ILE A 248 -16.46 -17.94 -4.24
C ILE A 248 -17.75 -17.96 -3.42
N ALA A 249 -18.56 -16.90 -3.52
CA ALA A 249 -19.76 -16.70 -2.71
C ALA A 249 -21.04 -16.91 -3.52
N ILE A 250 -22.00 -17.65 -2.96
CA ILE A 250 -23.35 -17.86 -3.52
C ILE A 250 -24.41 -17.62 -2.43
N SER A 251 -25.64 -17.30 -2.83
CA SER A 251 -26.78 -17.15 -1.91
C SER A 251 -27.44 -18.51 -1.59
N SER A 252 -28.04 -18.66 -0.41
CA SER A 252 -28.95 -19.80 -0.14
C SER A 252 -30.21 -19.79 -1.00
N ALA A 253 -30.58 -18.64 -1.57
CA ALA A 253 -31.67 -18.53 -2.55
C ALA A 253 -31.27 -18.94 -3.98
N THR A 254 -29.98 -19.18 -4.26
CA THR A 254 -29.51 -19.54 -5.61
C THR A 254 -30.05 -20.91 -6.05
N ASN A 255 -30.72 -20.94 -7.20
CA ASN A 255 -31.18 -22.18 -7.82
C ASN A 255 -30.00 -23.07 -8.22
N GLN A 256 -30.06 -24.37 -7.89
CA GLN A 256 -29.03 -25.38 -8.20
C GLN A 256 -27.59 -24.96 -7.77
N PRO A 257 -27.36 -24.69 -6.48
CA PRO A 257 -26.16 -24.04 -5.96
C PRO A 257 -24.84 -24.77 -6.29
N ILE A 258 -24.84 -26.09 -6.36
CA ILE A 258 -23.64 -26.89 -6.68
C ILE A 258 -23.25 -26.77 -8.17
N GLU A 259 -24.24 -26.68 -9.06
CA GLU A 259 -24.02 -26.40 -10.49
C GLU A 259 -23.46 -24.99 -10.68
N THR A 260 -24.05 -24.00 -10.00
CA THR A 260 -23.56 -22.61 -10.00
C THR A 260 -22.11 -22.55 -9.52
N LEU A 261 -21.77 -23.17 -8.38
CA LEU A 261 -20.38 -23.25 -7.89
C LEU A 261 -19.42 -23.92 -8.88
N ARG A 262 -19.86 -24.97 -9.58
CA ARG A 262 -19.09 -25.63 -10.65
C ARG A 262 -18.86 -24.70 -11.84
N SER A 263 -19.86 -23.91 -12.23
CA SER A 263 -19.76 -22.91 -13.29
C SER A 263 -18.80 -21.77 -12.90
N LEU A 264 -18.94 -21.21 -11.70
CA LEU A 264 -18.03 -20.18 -11.15
C LEU A 264 -16.58 -20.70 -11.09
N TYR A 265 -16.38 -21.95 -10.67
CA TYR A 265 -15.07 -22.61 -10.72
C TYR A 265 -14.49 -22.63 -12.15
N GLN A 266 -15.27 -23.12 -13.13
CA GLN A 266 -14.82 -23.19 -14.53
C GLN A 266 -14.49 -21.80 -15.10
N GLN A 267 -15.32 -20.79 -14.82
CA GLN A 267 -15.08 -19.40 -15.22
C GLN A 267 -13.79 -18.82 -14.62
N SER A 268 -13.49 -19.16 -13.36
CA SER A 268 -12.26 -18.76 -12.65
C SER A 268 -10.98 -19.50 -13.10
N ALA A 269 -11.14 -20.68 -13.72
CA ALA A 269 -10.03 -21.57 -14.07
C ALA A 269 -9.63 -21.50 -15.55
N SER A 270 -10.60 -21.31 -16.45
CA SER A 270 -10.36 -21.32 -17.91
C SER A 270 -11.35 -20.46 -18.70
N GLY A 271 -12.20 -19.66 -18.05
CA GLY A 271 -13.18 -18.80 -18.69
C GLY A 271 -12.85 -17.31 -18.63
N SER A 272 -13.88 -16.46 -18.64
CA SER A 272 -13.79 -15.00 -18.70
C SER A 272 -13.13 -14.33 -17.48
N ARG A 273 -12.94 -15.06 -16.37
CA ARG A 273 -12.21 -14.60 -15.16
C ARG A 273 -10.93 -15.41 -14.91
N ALA A 274 -10.40 -16.10 -15.92
CA ALA A 274 -9.10 -16.76 -15.84
C ALA A 274 -7.97 -15.73 -15.70
N LEU A 275 -6.97 -16.04 -14.88
CA LEU A 275 -5.82 -15.16 -14.67
C LEU A 275 -4.89 -15.14 -15.91
N PRO A 276 -4.15 -14.04 -16.14
CA PRO A 276 -3.13 -13.96 -17.20
C PRO A 276 -2.07 -15.07 -17.13
N ALA A 277 -1.47 -15.43 -18.27
CA ALA A 277 -0.55 -16.57 -18.40
C ALA A 277 0.75 -16.49 -17.57
N TYR A 278 1.12 -15.31 -17.07
CA TYR A 278 2.23 -15.13 -16.12
C TYR A 278 1.83 -15.40 -14.66
N ALA A 279 0.53 -15.39 -14.36
CA ALA A 279 -0.01 -15.57 -13.02
C ALA A 279 -0.45 -17.01 -12.79
N ASN A 280 -0.23 -17.50 -11.58
CA ASN A 280 -0.44 -18.92 -11.28
C ASN A 280 -1.93 -19.19 -10.95
N PRO A 281 -2.64 -20.06 -11.71
CA PRO A 281 -4.05 -20.37 -11.49
C PRO A 281 -4.30 -21.27 -10.27
N GLU A 282 -3.24 -21.80 -9.64
CA GLU A 282 -3.28 -22.46 -8.34
C GLU A 282 -3.23 -21.43 -7.20
N TYR A 283 -4.42 -21.01 -6.79
CA TYR A 283 -4.70 -20.31 -5.54
C TYR A 283 -5.73 -21.11 -4.72
N LEU A 284 -5.78 -20.87 -3.40
CA LEU A 284 -6.78 -21.48 -2.52
C LEU A 284 -8.19 -21.07 -2.96
N ARG A 285 -9.12 -22.01 -3.14
CA ARG A 285 -10.54 -21.68 -3.35
C ARG A 285 -11.31 -21.94 -2.06
N TYR A 286 -12.05 -20.93 -1.62
CA TYR A 286 -12.83 -20.95 -0.39
C TYR A 286 -14.28 -20.62 -0.71
N TYR A 287 -15.20 -21.52 -0.36
CA TYR A 287 -16.60 -21.44 -0.78
C TYR A 287 -17.46 -20.85 0.34
N VAL A 288 -18.24 -19.81 0.04
CA VAL A 288 -19.12 -19.17 1.02
C VAL A 288 -20.57 -19.35 0.57
N LEU A 289 -21.38 -19.92 1.46
CA LEU A 289 -22.83 -19.86 1.34
C LEU A 289 -23.29 -18.67 2.19
N VAL A 290 -23.89 -17.68 1.55
CA VAL A 290 -24.48 -16.52 2.22
C VAL A 290 -25.95 -16.81 2.51
N HIS A 291 -26.29 -16.82 3.79
CA HIS A 291 -27.63 -17.07 4.30
C HIS A 291 -28.32 -15.78 4.71
N ASP A 292 -29.45 -15.49 4.06
CA ASP A 292 -30.33 -14.35 4.34
C ASP A 292 -31.21 -14.66 5.56
N GLU A 293 -30.85 -14.13 6.74
CA GLU A 293 -31.56 -14.44 8.00
C GLU A 293 -33.01 -13.98 8.02
N ASP A 294 -33.37 -12.98 7.21
CA ASP A 294 -34.71 -12.38 7.19
C ASP A 294 -35.67 -13.11 6.23
N ARG A 295 -35.14 -13.93 5.31
CA ARG A 295 -35.91 -14.52 4.19
C ARG A 295 -35.79 -16.03 4.07
N ASP A 296 -34.62 -16.59 4.34
CA ASP A 296 -34.32 -17.99 4.03
C ASP A 296 -34.51 -18.92 5.23
N ASP A 297 -34.71 -20.20 4.94
CA ASP A 297 -34.84 -21.25 5.95
C ASP A 297 -33.46 -21.77 6.35
N PHE A 298 -33.05 -21.51 7.60
CA PHE A 298 -31.77 -21.95 8.16
C PHE A 298 -31.56 -23.47 8.07
N ALA A 299 -32.61 -24.28 8.24
CA ALA A 299 -32.48 -25.74 8.19
C ALA A 299 -32.12 -26.22 6.77
N LYS A 300 -32.71 -25.62 5.74
CA LYS A 300 -32.35 -25.88 4.33
C LYS A 300 -30.95 -25.40 4.01
N SER A 301 -30.59 -24.19 4.46
CA SER A 301 -29.27 -23.59 4.25
C SER A 301 -28.15 -24.41 4.92
N SER A 302 -28.38 -24.92 6.13
CA SER A 302 -27.45 -25.82 6.82
C SER A 302 -27.30 -27.17 6.12
N ALA A 303 -28.39 -27.76 5.63
CA ALA A 303 -28.34 -29.03 4.88
C ALA A 303 -27.59 -28.87 3.54
N LEU A 304 -27.81 -27.75 2.84
CA LEU A 304 -27.06 -27.38 1.65
C LEU A 304 -25.56 -27.15 1.95
N PHE A 305 -25.23 -26.47 3.05
CA PHE A 305 -23.86 -26.25 3.48
C PHE A 305 -23.13 -27.58 3.78
N ASP A 306 -23.81 -28.55 4.39
CA ASP A 306 -23.27 -29.90 4.57
C ASP A 306 -23.08 -30.66 3.25
N GLN A 307 -23.93 -30.43 2.25
CA GLN A 307 -23.73 -30.96 0.90
C GLN A 307 -22.51 -30.30 0.22
N MET A 308 -22.36 -28.99 0.32
CA MET A 308 -21.19 -28.25 -0.20
C MET A 308 -19.88 -28.78 0.41
N LYS A 309 -19.80 -28.96 1.73
CA LYS A 309 -18.62 -29.52 2.40
C LYS A 309 -18.25 -30.93 1.90
N ARG A 310 -19.23 -31.76 1.50
CA ARG A 310 -18.99 -33.09 0.91
C ARG A 310 -18.43 -33.02 -0.52
N HIS A 311 -18.82 -32.02 -1.31
CA HIS A 311 -18.36 -31.86 -2.70
C HIS A 311 -17.04 -31.07 -2.84
N PHE A 312 -16.86 -30.03 -2.03
CA PHE A 312 -15.77 -29.05 -2.17
C PHE A 312 -14.74 -29.10 -1.02
N GLY A 313 -15.00 -29.90 0.02
CA GLY A 313 -14.10 -30.11 1.15
C GLY A 313 -14.27 -29.11 2.29
N LEU A 314 -13.23 -28.95 3.11
CA LEU A 314 -13.29 -28.20 4.38
C LEU A 314 -13.14 -26.68 4.23
N HIS A 315 -12.74 -26.18 3.06
CA HIS A 315 -12.61 -24.74 2.79
C HIS A 315 -13.97 -24.13 2.42
N CYS A 316 -14.93 -24.24 3.33
CA CYS A 316 -16.29 -23.74 3.16
C CYS A 316 -16.78 -23.01 4.42
N HIS A 317 -17.53 -21.91 4.27
CA HIS A 317 -18.16 -21.19 5.38
C HIS A 317 -19.65 -20.88 5.11
N LEU A 318 -20.45 -20.82 6.18
CA LEU A 318 -21.85 -20.40 6.16
C LEU A 318 -21.93 -19.00 6.76
N LEU A 319 -21.89 -17.98 5.92
CA LEU A 319 -21.96 -16.58 6.35
C LEU A 319 -23.44 -16.20 6.51
N ARG A 320 -23.84 -15.84 7.72
CA ARG A 320 -25.21 -15.40 8.03
C ARG A 320 -25.25 -13.88 7.99
N LEU A 321 -26.17 -13.30 7.21
CA LEU A 321 -26.37 -11.86 7.09
C LEU A 321 -27.87 -11.56 7.08
N ARG A 322 -28.28 -10.47 7.72
CA ARG A 322 -29.60 -9.88 7.47
C ARG A 322 -29.65 -9.26 6.08
N SER A 323 -30.84 -9.08 5.52
CA SER A 323 -31.04 -8.43 4.21
C SER A 323 -32.01 -7.25 4.23
N ALA A 324 -32.58 -6.93 5.39
CA ALA A 324 -33.09 -5.61 5.72
C ALA A 324 -31.97 -4.55 5.59
N SER A 325 -32.35 -3.36 5.14
CA SER A 325 -31.54 -2.14 5.21
C SER A 325 -31.45 -1.69 6.67
N CYS A 326 -30.25 -1.35 7.13
CA CYS A 326 -30.04 -0.77 8.45
C CYS A 326 -29.96 0.75 8.31
N THR A 327 -30.61 1.46 9.23
CA THR A 327 -30.62 2.92 9.35
C THR A 327 -29.98 3.33 10.67
N GLN A 328 -29.54 4.59 10.78
CA GLN A 328 -28.95 5.10 12.03
C GLN A 328 -29.91 5.05 13.23
N SER A 329 -31.22 5.00 12.98
CA SER A 329 -32.29 4.91 13.98
C SER A 329 -32.58 3.50 14.50
N ASP A 330 -31.99 2.46 13.91
CA ASP A 330 -32.24 1.08 14.34
C ASP A 330 -31.41 0.71 15.59
N ASP A 331 -32.06 0.08 16.57
CA ASP A 331 -31.36 -0.57 17.68
C ASP A 331 -30.38 -1.63 17.11
N ASP A 332 -29.11 -1.56 17.52
CA ASP A 332 -27.97 -2.34 17.01
C ASP A 332 -27.42 -1.94 15.61
N ALA A 333 -27.66 -0.71 15.14
CA ALA A 333 -26.98 -0.14 13.97
C ALA A 333 -25.50 0.21 14.25
N GLU A 334 -24.59 -0.19 13.35
CA GLU A 334 -23.18 0.22 13.30
C GLU A 334 -22.87 0.82 11.93
N GLU A 335 -22.07 1.89 11.88
CA GLU A 335 -21.56 2.42 10.60
C GLU A 335 -20.59 1.41 9.96
N LEU A 336 -20.74 1.12 8.66
CA LEU A 336 -19.80 0.26 7.95
C LEU A 336 -18.42 0.97 7.88
N PRO A 337 -17.34 0.38 8.42
CA PRO A 337 -16.03 1.03 8.37
C PRO A 337 -15.58 1.29 6.93
N THR A 338 -14.95 2.43 6.68
CA THR A 338 -14.29 2.70 5.41
C THR A 338 -13.01 1.87 5.29
N SER A 339 -12.65 1.44 4.08
CA SER A 339 -11.41 0.67 3.89
C SER A 339 -10.20 1.59 3.79
N GLU A 340 -9.14 1.25 4.53
CA GLU A 340 -7.86 1.96 4.53
C GLU A 340 -7.17 1.88 3.15
N TRP A 341 -7.30 0.73 2.47
CA TRP A 341 -6.57 0.38 1.24
C TRP A 341 -7.36 0.68 -0.05
N LEU A 342 -7.83 1.91 -0.17
CA LEU A 342 -8.40 2.48 -1.41
C LEU A 342 -7.30 3.03 -2.32
N SER A 343 -7.46 2.89 -3.64
CA SER A 343 -6.59 3.60 -4.59
C SER A 343 -6.96 5.07 -4.69
N ALA A 344 -6.06 5.90 -5.21
CA ALA A 344 -6.32 7.33 -5.34
C ALA A 344 -7.55 7.64 -6.20
N ALA A 345 -7.73 6.92 -7.31
CA ALA A 345 -8.92 7.02 -8.16
C ALA A 345 -10.21 6.60 -7.44
N GLU A 346 -10.17 5.56 -6.61
CA GLU A 346 -11.35 5.17 -5.82
C GLU A 346 -11.70 6.20 -4.74
N GLN A 347 -10.70 6.88 -4.14
CA GLN A 347 -10.95 7.87 -3.11
C GLN A 347 -11.41 9.21 -3.68
N LEU A 348 -10.84 9.65 -4.82
CA LEU A 348 -11.35 10.81 -5.56
C LEU A 348 -12.82 10.61 -5.93
N SER A 349 -13.18 9.48 -6.53
CA SER A 349 -14.59 9.16 -6.84
C SER A 349 -15.52 9.14 -5.62
N LEU A 350 -15.02 8.83 -4.42
CA LEU A 350 -15.81 8.93 -3.18
C LEU A 350 -15.92 10.36 -2.65
N LEU A 351 -14.94 11.22 -2.94
CA LEU A 351 -15.00 12.65 -2.64
C LEU A 351 -15.96 13.37 -3.58
N ASP A 352 -15.92 13.05 -4.89
CA ASP A 352 -16.88 13.53 -5.88
C ASP A 352 -18.33 13.11 -5.50
N ASP A 353 -18.53 11.82 -5.22
CA ASP A 353 -19.81 11.27 -4.72
C ASP A 353 -20.30 11.99 -3.44
N ASN A 354 -19.39 12.41 -2.57
CA ASN A 354 -19.71 13.13 -1.33
C ASN A 354 -20.07 14.59 -1.59
N ALA A 355 -19.35 15.29 -2.48
CA ALA A 355 -19.61 16.68 -2.81
C ALA A 355 -21.04 16.86 -3.34
N ASP A 356 -21.48 15.98 -4.24
CA ASP A 356 -22.85 15.92 -4.76
C ASP A 356 -23.93 15.65 -3.69
N LEU A 357 -23.55 15.11 -2.51
CA LEU A 357 -24.45 14.71 -1.43
C LEU A 357 -24.40 15.62 -0.19
N VAL A 358 -23.34 16.41 0.00
CA VAL A 358 -23.24 17.42 1.05
C VAL A 358 -24.30 18.51 0.87
N ASP A 359 -24.67 18.83 -0.38
CA ASP A 359 -25.81 19.70 -0.72
C ASP A 359 -27.18 19.14 -0.26
N LEU A 360 -27.24 17.90 0.25
CA LEU A 360 -28.46 17.21 0.71
C LEU A 360 -28.43 16.80 2.20
N ASP A 361 -27.49 17.31 3.02
CA ASP A 361 -27.38 17.04 4.47
C ASP A 361 -27.42 15.53 4.85
N SER A 362 -27.00 14.65 3.94
CA SER A 362 -27.22 13.20 4.03
C SER A 362 -25.95 12.42 4.36
N SER A 363 -25.99 11.55 5.38
CA SER A 363 -24.84 10.72 5.77
C SER A 363 -24.52 9.67 4.70
N THR A 364 -23.35 9.77 4.06
CA THR A 364 -22.96 8.89 2.93
C THR A 364 -22.58 7.46 3.35
N SER A 365 -22.14 7.25 4.59
CA SER A 365 -21.70 5.94 5.06
C SER A 365 -22.88 4.97 5.20
N PRO A 366 -22.86 3.79 4.57
CA PRO A 366 -23.91 2.80 4.78
C PRO A 366 -23.82 2.21 6.19
N TYR A 367 -24.97 2.05 6.85
CA TYR A 367 -25.07 1.38 8.14
C TYR A 367 -25.35 -0.11 7.94
N ILE A 368 -24.81 -0.94 8.83
CA ILE A 368 -25.05 -2.38 8.90
C ILE A 368 -25.34 -2.78 10.35
N PHE A 369 -26.02 -3.91 10.54
CA PHE A 369 -26.29 -4.40 11.88
C PHE A 369 -25.04 -4.98 12.55
N SER A 370 -24.89 -4.79 13.86
CA SER A 370 -23.79 -5.36 14.66
C SER A 370 -23.68 -6.90 14.54
N SER A 371 -24.81 -7.58 14.28
CA SER A 371 -24.89 -9.01 13.94
C SER A 371 -24.09 -9.34 12.68
N ASP A 372 -24.26 -8.55 11.62
CA ASP A 372 -23.60 -8.71 10.34
C ASP A 372 -22.11 -8.37 10.48
N THR A 373 -21.77 -7.28 11.19
CA THR A 373 -20.38 -6.92 11.52
C THR A 373 -19.67 -8.07 12.23
N THR A 374 -20.33 -8.70 13.20
CA THR A 374 -19.77 -9.84 13.95
C THR A 374 -19.59 -11.07 13.07
N ALA A 375 -20.57 -11.38 12.22
CA ALA A 375 -20.49 -12.49 11.26
C ALA A 375 -19.35 -12.29 10.25
N LEU A 376 -19.21 -11.08 9.69
CA LEU A 376 -18.13 -10.71 8.74
C LEU A 376 -16.74 -10.78 9.39
N ARG A 377 -16.58 -10.23 10.60
CA ARG A 377 -15.33 -10.34 11.38
C ARG A 377 -14.97 -11.80 11.68
N GLY A 378 -15.97 -12.64 12.00
CA GLY A 378 -15.79 -14.08 12.25
C GLY A 378 -15.34 -14.82 11.00
N PHE A 379 -16.07 -14.66 9.89
CA PHE A 379 -15.77 -15.23 8.58
C PHE A 379 -14.35 -14.87 8.12
N VAL A 380 -13.98 -13.59 8.11
CA VAL A 380 -12.66 -13.15 7.64
C VAL A 380 -11.54 -13.69 8.53
N ARG A 381 -11.73 -13.73 9.87
CA ARG A 381 -10.75 -14.36 10.78
C ARG A 381 -10.58 -15.85 10.50
N GLU A 382 -11.67 -16.59 10.26
CA GLU A 382 -11.63 -18.02 9.96
C GLU A 382 -10.92 -18.30 8.62
N LEU A 383 -11.35 -17.62 7.55
CA LEU A 383 -10.77 -17.68 6.21
C LEU A 383 -9.24 -17.48 6.26
N ILE A 384 -8.79 -16.42 6.93
CA ILE A 384 -7.38 -16.06 6.96
C ILE A 384 -6.56 -16.98 7.87
N ALA A 385 -6.98 -17.16 9.12
CA ALA A 385 -6.20 -17.89 10.11
C ALA A 385 -6.18 -19.41 9.90
N GLN A 386 -7.27 -20.00 9.38
CA GLN A 386 -7.38 -21.45 9.22
C GLN A 386 -7.04 -21.94 7.81
N SER A 387 -7.31 -21.13 6.77
CA SER A 387 -7.16 -21.56 5.38
C SER A 387 -6.07 -20.82 4.61
N VAL A 388 -6.11 -19.48 4.51
CA VAL A 388 -5.15 -18.73 3.67
C VAL A 388 -3.72 -18.86 4.17
N ILE A 389 -3.46 -18.57 5.45
CA ILE A 389 -2.10 -18.64 6.02
C ILE A 389 -1.56 -20.07 5.94
N TYR A 390 -2.37 -21.07 6.28
CA TYR A 390 -1.99 -22.47 6.18
C TYR A 390 -1.65 -22.90 4.74
N HIS A 391 -2.42 -22.46 3.75
CA HIS A 391 -2.12 -22.71 2.34
C HIS A 391 -0.78 -22.06 1.94
N MET A 392 -0.53 -20.82 2.36
CA MET A 392 0.73 -20.13 2.08
C MET A 392 1.93 -20.81 2.75
N GLU A 393 1.82 -21.23 4.02
CA GLU A 393 2.84 -22.01 4.75
C GLU A 393 3.19 -23.30 3.98
N GLN A 394 2.18 -24.06 3.54
CA GLN A 394 2.38 -25.28 2.74
C GLN A 394 3.08 -25.01 1.40
N ARG A 395 2.66 -23.96 0.66
CA ARG A 395 3.26 -23.60 -0.63
C ARG A 395 4.72 -23.14 -0.49
N ILE A 396 5.02 -22.35 0.53
CA ILE A 396 6.41 -21.96 0.86
C ILE A 396 7.25 -23.19 1.13
N ALA A 397 6.79 -24.12 1.99
CA ALA A 397 7.53 -25.35 2.30
C ALA A 397 7.82 -26.17 1.04
N LEU A 398 6.80 -26.40 0.21
CA LEU A 398 6.89 -27.16 -1.04
C LEU A 398 7.88 -26.55 -2.03
N TRP A 399 7.77 -25.26 -2.35
CA TRP A 399 8.68 -24.59 -3.29
C TRP A 399 10.11 -24.45 -2.72
N ASN A 400 10.24 -24.32 -1.39
CA ASN A 400 11.55 -24.23 -0.74
C ASN A 400 12.31 -25.56 -0.85
N GLU A 401 11.65 -26.69 -0.59
CA GLU A 401 12.24 -28.02 -0.74
C GLU A 401 12.53 -28.37 -2.21
N GLN A 402 11.55 -28.17 -3.09
CA GLN A 402 11.65 -28.62 -4.49
C GLN A 402 12.61 -27.78 -5.34
N ILE A 403 12.70 -26.47 -5.10
CA ILE A 403 13.41 -25.54 -6.00
C ILE A 403 14.55 -24.83 -5.26
N ALA A 404 14.23 -24.15 -4.16
CA ALA A 404 15.18 -23.23 -3.52
C ALA A 404 16.34 -23.95 -2.81
N ALA A 405 16.06 -25.05 -2.09
CA ALA A 405 17.07 -25.88 -1.44
C ALA A 405 18.03 -26.51 -2.45
N ARG A 406 17.52 -26.97 -3.59
CA ARG A 406 18.33 -27.52 -4.69
C ARG A 406 19.30 -26.48 -5.27
N ARG A 407 18.86 -25.22 -5.45
CA ARG A 407 19.70 -24.11 -5.92
C ARG A 407 20.69 -23.59 -4.86
N ARG A 408 20.33 -23.63 -3.57
CA ARG A 408 21.20 -23.21 -2.44
C ARG A 408 22.29 -24.24 -2.09
N GLY A 409 22.06 -25.52 -2.37
CA GLY A 409 23.02 -26.59 -2.14
C GLY A 409 24.26 -26.52 -3.04
N ILE A 410 25.32 -27.23 -2.65
CA ILE A 410 26.62 -27.26 -3.35
C ILE A 410 26.44 -27.63 -4.84
N SER A 411 25.56 -28.58 -5.15
CA SER A 411 25.26 -29.02 -6.53
C SER A 411 24.61 -27.95 -7.42
N GLY A 412 23.76 -27.08 -6.84
CA GLY A 412 23.03 -26.06 -7.58
C GLY A 412 23.92 -24.95 -8.17
N ARG A 413 24.95 -24.55 -7.42
CA ARG A 413 25.92 -23.53 -7.85
C ARG A 413 26.76 -23.97 -9.05
N PHE A 414 26.96 -25.27 -9.26
CA PHE A 414 27.72 -25.78 -10.41
C PHE A 414 26.86 -26.07 -11.64
N MET A 415 25.56 -26.40 -11.50
CA MET A 415 24.68 -26.66 -12.66
C MET A 415 24.39 -25.44 -13.55
N SER A 416 24.40 -24.23 -12.99
CA SER A 416 24.30 -22.98 -13.78
C SER A 416 25.58 -22.67 -14.57
N LEU A 417 26.73 -23.22 -14.13
CA LEU A 417 28.05 -22.99 -14.74
C LEU A 417 28.51 -24.15 -15.63
N SER A 418 27.98 -25.37 -15.48
CA SER A 418 28.37 -26.52 -16.34
C SER A 418 27.70 -26.50 -17.72
N LYS A 419 26.45 -26.02 -17.82
CA LYS A 419 25.72 -25.88 -19.11
C LYS A 419 26.39 -24.94 -20.12
N ARG A 420 27.37 -24.13 -19.69
CA ARG A 420 28.07 -23.14 -20.53
C ARG A 420 29.51 -23.53 -20.90
N TRP A 421 29.98 -24.74 -20.54
CA TRP A 421 31.34 -25.21 -20.90
C TRP A 421 31.38 -26.51 -21.71
N THR A 422 30.34 -27.36 -21.72
CA THR A 422 30.33 -28.62 -22.50
C THR A 422 30.03 -28.41 -24.00
N GLY A 423 30.60 -27.37 -24.60
CA GLY A 423 30.53 -27.07 -26.02
C GLY A 423 31.63 -27.77 -26.84
N LEU A 424 31.78 -29.10 -26.68
CA LEU A 424 32.61 -29.93 -27.56
C LEU A 424 31.72 -30.87 -28.37
N GLY A 425 31.96 -30.91 -29.69
CA GLY A 425 30.98 -31.39 -30.66
C GLY A 425 30.89 -32.91 -30.87
N GLY A 426 29.73 -33.32 -31.39
CA GLY A 426 29.44 -34.64 -31.97
C GLY A 426 28.33 -34.49 -33.03
N PRO A 427 28.46 -35.03 -34.27
CA PRO A 427 27.63 -34.58 -35.40
C PRO A 427 26.50 -35.54 -35.83
N SER A 428 25.26 -35.04 -35.89
CA SER A 428 24.16 -35.53 -36.76
C SER A 428 22.85 -34.80 -36.42
N ARG A 429 21.88 -34.50 -37.28
CA ARG A 429 21.70 -34.40 -38.74
C ARG A 429 20.29 -33.80 -38.92
N SER A 430 20.16 -32.70 -39.67
CA SER A 430 18.94 -32.23 -40.38
C SER A 430 17.55 -32.27 -39.71
N SER A 431 16.98 -31.09 -39.41
CA SER A 431 15.67 -30.67 -39.96
C SER A 431 15.42 -29.16 -39.82
N SER A 432 15.12 -28.50 -40.95
CA SER A 432 14.40 -27.21 -41.15
C SER A 432 14.61 -26.03 -40.17
N ALA A 433 14.99 -24.88 -40.73
CA ALA A 433 15.21 -23.64 -40.00
C ALA A 433 13.92 -22.98 -39.47
N SER A 434 13.94 -22.64 -38.18
CA SER A 434 13.42 -21.38 -37.66
C SER A 434 14.52 -20.72 -36.82
N SER A 435 14.50 -19.39 -36.69
CA SER A 435 15.62 -18.60 -36.16
C SER A 435 15.77 -18.74 -34.65
N ASN A 436 16.55 -19.74 -34.20
CA ASN A 436 16.95 -19.91 -32.81
C ASN A 436 17.87 -18.77 -32.33
N VAL A 437 17.27 -17.73 -31.76
CA VAL A 437 17.94 -16.95 -30.70
C VAL A 437 17.94 -17.83 -29.45
N THR A 438 19.11 -18.36 -29.09
CA THR A 438 19.28 -19.22 -27.91
C THR A 438 19.31 -18.39 -26.63
N THR A 439 18.17 -17.84 -26.22
CA THR A 439 17.96 -17.36 -24.85
C THR A 439 17.98 -18.55 -23.89
N SER A 440 19.01 -18.62 -23.05
CA SER A 440 19.28 -19.77 -22.16
C SER A 440 18.39 -19.83 -20.90
N GLY A 441 17.23 -19.17 -20.90
CA GLY A 441 16.34 -19.02 -19.75
C GLY A 441 14.86 -19.10 -20.14
N ASN A 442 13.99 -19.32 -19.14
CA ASN A 442 12.54 -19.49 -19.33
C ASN A 442 11.79 -18.15 -19.57
N TYR A 443 12.51 -17.09 -19.92
CA TYR A 443 12.00 -15.74 -20.08
C TYR A 443 11.52 -15.48 -21.50
N ASP A 444 10.26 -15.09 -21.66
CA ASP A 444 9.74 -14.54 -22.91
C ASP A 444 10.07 -13.04 -22.95
N SER A 445 11.01 -12.66 -23.80
CA SER A 445 11.41 -11.26 -24.01
C SER A 445 10.44 -10.45 -24.87
N GLN A 446 9.53 -11.10 -25.62
CA GLN A 446 8.50 -10.42 -26.41
C GLN A 446 7.32 -10.02 -25.51
N GLN A 447 6.88 -10.93 -24.64
CA GLN A 447 5.83 -10.64 -23.65
C GLN A 447 6.38 -9.94 -22.39
N GLY A 448 7.68 -10.04 -22.14
CA GLY A 448 8.32 -9.49 -20.95
C GLY A 448 7.97 -10.26 -19.67
N THR A 449 7.68 -11.56 -19.77
CA THR A 449 7.19 -12.40 -18.65
C THR A 449 7.89 -13.75 -18.56
N TYR A 450 7.78 -14.39 -17.39
CA TYR A 450 8.02 -15.82 -17.23
C TYR A 450 6.68 -16.56 -17.14
N ARG A 451 6.60 -17.80 -17.61
CA ARG A 451 5.41 -18.65 -17.40
C ARG A 451 5.22 -18.95 -15.91
N TYR A 452 3.98 -19.07 -15.45
CA TYR A 452 3.63 -19.14 -14.02
C TYR A 452 4.26 -20.29 -13.22
N ASP A 453 4.70 -21.37 -13.87
CA ASP A 453 5.32 -22.57 -13.30
C ASP A 453 6.83 -22.67 -13.60
N ALA A 454 7.40 -21.69 -14.30
CA ALA A 454 8.85 -21.58 -14.44
C ALA A 454 9.48 -21.49 -13.04
N PRO A 455 10.62 -22.16 -12.78
CA PRO A 455 11.22 -22.16 -11.45
C PRO A 455 11.61 -20.76 -10.98
N GLU A 456 11.90 -19.83 -11.90
CA GLU A 456 12.10 -18.41 -11.62
C GLU A 456 10.83 -17.74 -11.06
N SER A 457 9.66 -17.99 -11.67
CA SER A 457 8.35 -17.50 -11.21
C SER A 457 7.96 -18.09 -9.85
N LEU A 458 8.17 -19.40 -9.67
CA LEU A 458 7.84 -20.09 -8.42
C LEU A 458 8.76 -19.64 -7.27
N LEU A 459 10.04 -19.35 -7.54
CA LEU A 459 10.94 -18.74 -6.57
C LEU A 459 10.53 -17.30 -6.23
N ARG A 460 10.06 -16.50 -7.20
CA ARG A 460 9.52 -15.16 -6.94
C ARG A 460 8.29 -15.23 -6.05
N LYS A 461 7.34 -16.12 -6.37
CA LYS A 461 6.12 -16.35 -5.59
C LYS A 461 6.44 -16.86 -4.18
N LEU A 462 7.44 -17.74 -4.00
CA LEU A 462 7.96 -18.14 -2.67
C LEU A 462 8.49 -16.95 -1.89
N ALA A 463 9.27 -16.07 -2.52
CA ALA A 463 9.88 -14.92 -1.86
C ALA A 463 8.83 -13.89 -1.41
N ASP A 464 7.86 -13.61 -2.29
CA ASP A 464 6.74 -12.71 -2.02
C ASP A 464 5.81 -13.30 -0.94
N TYR A 465 5.50 -14.60 -0.98
CA TYR A 465 4.72 -15.28 0.08
C TYR A 465 5.44 -15.26 1.43
N ALA A 466 6.76 -15.53 1.46
CA ALA A 466 7.56 -15.42 2.67
C ALA A 466 7.59 -13.98 3.22
N PHE A 467 7.57 -12.98 2.34
CA PHE A 467 7.47 -11.57 2.72
C PHE A 467 6.11 -11.23 3.35
N MET A 468 5.01 -11.65 2.72
CA MET A 468 3.64 -11.49 3.25
C MET A 468 3.48 -12.14 4.63
N LEU A 469 4.04 -13.33 4.82
CA LEU A 469 4.08 -14.04 6.12
C LEU A 469 5.15 -13.53 7.08
N ARG A 470 5.84 -12.42 6.74
CA ARG A 470 6.84 -11.73 7.57
C ARG A 470 8.11 -12.56 7.88
N ASP A 471 8.38 -13.65 7.14
CA ASP A 471 9.68 -14.32 7.08
C ASP A 471 10.61 -13.59 6.10
N TYR A 472 10.98 -12.37 6.48
CA TYR A 472 11.87 -11.51 5.69
C TYR A 472 13.26 -12.13 5.45
N LYS A 473 13.68 -13.09 6.29
CA LYS A 473 14.95 -13.79 6.16
C LYS A 473 14.92 -14.77 4.99
N LEU A 474 13.87 -15.59 4.88
CA LEU A 474 13.69 -16.44 3.71
C LEU A 474 13.47 -15.60 2.45
N ALA A 475 12.63 -14.57 2.52
CA ALA A 475 12.34 -13.68 1.39
C ALA A 475 13.62 -13.05 0.81
N ALA A 476 14.40 -12.33 1.62
CA ALA A 476 15.67 -11.71 1.21
C ALA A 476 16.65 -12.73 0.59
N SER A 477 16.80 -13.91 1.21
CA SER A 477 17.67 -14.98 0.71
C SER A 477 17.18 -15.64 -0.59
N THR A 478 15.94 -15.39 -1.00
CA THR A 478 15.35 -15.89 -2.24
C THR A 478 15.43 -14.83 -3.34
N TYR A 479 15.15 -13.57 -3.03
CA TYR A 479 15.39 -12.47 -3.96
C TYR A 479 16.86 -12.41 -4.38
N GLU A 480 17.81 -12.57 -3.44
CA GLU A 480 19.24 -12.55 -3.75
C GLU A 480 19.67 -13.63 -4.75
N LEU A 481 19.03 -14.81 -4.70
CA LEU A 481 19.24 -15.89 -5.67
C LEU A 481 18.73 -15.48 -7.06
N LEU A 482 17.55 -14.88 -7.12
CA LEU A 482 16.89 -14.47 -8.36
C LEU A 482 17.57 -13.30 -9.08
N ARG A 483 18.29 -12.41 -8.37
CA ARG A 483 19.00 -11.27 -8.99
C ARG A 483 19.97 -11.71 -10.09
N GLY A 484 20.69 -12.81 -9.84
CA GLY A 484 21.62 -13.38 -10.82
C GLY A 484 20.90 -13.92 -12.06
N ASP A 485 19.83 -14.68 -11.85
CA ASP A 485 19.04 -15.29 -12.92
C ASP A 485 18.39 -14.20 -13.82
N TYR A 486 17.71 -13.21 -13.23
CA TYR A 486 17.08 -12.10 -13.98
C TYR A 486 18.09 -11.18 -14.70
N SER A 487 19.30 -11.01 -14.15
CA SER A 487 20.36 -10.25 -14.83
C SER A 487 20.91 -11.00 -16.05
N ASN A 488 21.06 -12.33 -15.96
CA ASN A 488 21.49 -13.17 -17.08
C ASN A 488 20.45 -13.17 -18.22
N ASP A 489 19.17 -13.29 -17.88
CA ASP A 489 18.05 -13.31 -18.84
C ASP A 489 17.72 -11.92 -19.42
N LYS A 490 18.36 -10.85 -18.92
CA LYS A 490 18.06 -9.44 -19.23
C LYS A 490 16.59 -9.05 -18.93
N ALA A 491 15.99 -9.69 -17.93
CA ALA A 491 14.62 -9.45 -17.49
C ALA A 491 14.55 -8.20 -16.59
N TRP A 492 14.84 -7.02 -17.17
CA TRP A 492 15.09 -5.77 -16.41
C TRP A 492 14.00 -5.42 -15.39
N LYS A 493 12.71 -5.61 -15.73
CA LYS A 493 11.59 -5.35 -14.80
C LYS A 493 11.59 -6.30 -13.60
N HIS A 494 11.90 -7.58 -13.84
CA HIS A 494 12.02 -8.60 -12.79
C HIS A 494 13.27 -8.39 -11.92
N LEU A 495 14.39 -7.98 -12.55
CA LEU A 495 15.60 -7.58 -11.84
C LEU A 495 15.36 -6.37 -10.92
N ALA A 496 14.63 -5.36 -11.40
CA ALA A 496 14.31 -4.15 -10.65
C ALA A 496 13.51 -4.46 -9.38
N GLY A 497 12.33 -5.08 -9.52
CA GLY A 497 11.47 -5.44 -8.39
C GLY A 497 12.08 -6.49 -7.45
N THR A 498 13.12 -7.21 -7.89
CA THR A 498 13.85 -8.14 -7.04
C THR A 498 14.97 -7.45 -6.25
N ASN A 499 15.63 -6.43 -6.80
CA ASN A 499 16.53 -5.58 -6.03
C ASN A 499 15.78 -4.74 -5.01
N GLU A 500 14.63 -4.16 -5.39
CA GLU A 500 13.72 -3.46 -4.50
C GLU A 500 13.33 -4.33 -3.31
N MET A 501 12.70 -5.49 -3.55
CA MET A 501 12.22 -6.33 -2.43
C MET A 501 13.35 -7.02 -1.67
N CYS A 502 14.53 -7.26 -2.27
CA CYS A 502 15.71 -7.71 -1.51
C CYS A 502 16.17 -6.63 -0.51
N CYS A 503 16.20 -5.37 -0.94
CA CYS A 503 16.50 -4.22 -0.09
C CYS A 503 15.49 -4.12 1.05
N VAL A 504 14.19 -4.03 0.73
CA VAL A 504 13.09 -3.90 1.70
C VAL A 504 13.06 -5.08 2.69
N ALA A 505 13.14 -6.33 2.23
CA ALA A 505 13.15 -7.51 3.11
C ALA A 505 14.37 -7.52 4.04
N THR A 506 15.55 -7.18 3.52
CA THR A 506 16.79 -7.13 4.33
C THR A 506 16.71 -6.05 5.42
N LEU A 507 16.08 -4.91 5.10
CA LEU A 507 15.87 -3.79 6.04
C LEU A 507 14.69 -3.99 7.00
N LEU A 508 13.69 -4.80 6.67
CA LEU A 508 12.61 -5.18 7.59
C LEU A 508 13.03 -6.27 8.58
N ASN A 509 13.97 -7.15 8.20
CA ASN A 509 14.45 -8.24 9.04
C ASN A 509 15.04 -7.74 10.39
N PRO A 510 14.47 -8.14 11.55
CA PRO A 510 14.92 -7.68 12.86
C PRO A 510 16.32 -8.21 13.24
N LEU A 511 16.77 -9.32 12.64
CA LEU A 511 18.10 -9.88 12.88
C LEU A 511 19.23 -9.10 12.17
N THR A 512 18.88 -8.25 11.21
CA THR A 512 19.84 -7.37 10.52
C THR A 512 20.10 -6.13 11.38
N SER A 513 20.90 -6.25 12.45
CA SER A 513 21.34 -5.08 13.22
C SER A 513 22.38 -4.26 12.44
N SER A 514 22.39 -2.93 12.61
CA SER A 514 23.33 -2.01 11.94
C SER A 514 24.80 -2.25 12.29
N GLY A 515 25.09 -2.94 13.40
CA GLY A 515 26.44 -3.39 13.76
C GLY A 515 26.84 -4.76 13.19
N SER A 516 25.99 -5.41 12.40
CA SER A 516 26.27 -6.71 11.80
C SER A 516 27.24 -6.59 10.62
N SER A 517 28.19 -7.52 10.51
CA SER A 517 29.08 -7.61 9.33
C SER A 517 28.37 -7.89 8.01
N LYS A 518 27.07 -8.26 8.06
CA LYS A 518 26.18 -8.41 6.90
C LYS A 518 25.48 -7.10 6.51
N PHE A 519 25.45 -6.10 7.39
CA PHE A 519 24.86 -4.79 7.12
C PHE A 519 25.91 -3.87 6.47
N LYS A 520 26.02 -3.95 5.14
CA LYS A 520 26.89 -3.08 4.34
C LYS A 520 26.03 -2.06 3.61
N VAL A 521 26.27 -0.78 3.86
CA VAL A 521 25.44 0.33 3.33
C VAL A 521 25.55 0.38 1.80
N GLU A 522 26.71 0.04 1.27
CA GLU A 522 27.05 -0.02 -0.15
C GLU A 522 26.19 -1.04 -0.92
N ASN A 523 25.80 -2.14 -0.27
CA ASN A 523 24.91 -3.14 -0.88
C ASN A 523 23.51 -2.55 -1.12
N PHE A 524 22.99 -1.75 -0.18
CA PHE A 524 21.68 -1.11 -0.33
C PHE A 524 21.73 -0.01 -1.40
N ASP A 525 22.82 0.78 -1.47
CA ASP A 525 23.02 1.77 -2.54
C ASP A 525 23.01 1.09 -3.92
N THR A 526 23.73 -0.03 -4.07
CA THR A 526 23.76 -0.81 -5.32
C THR A 526 22.40 -1.41 -5.68
N MET A 527 21.62 -1.90 -4.70
CA MET A 527 20.27 -2.43 -4.94
C MET A 527 19.31 -1.33 -5.39
N LEU A 528 19.29 -0.18 -4.69
CA LEU A 528 18.45 0.97 -5.05
C LEU A 528 18.84 1.56 -6.42
N GLU A 529 20.13 1.61 -6.74
CA GLU A 529 20.61 2.04 -8.06
C GLU A 529 20.21 1.08 -9.17
N THR A 530 20.37 -0.22 -8.96
CA THR A 530 19.96 -1.22 -9.95
C THR A 530 18.44 -1.18 -10.19
N ALA A 531 17.64 -0.99 -9.12
CA ALA A 531 16.20 -0.87 -9.22
C ALA A 531 15.76 0.41 -9.95
N SER A 532 16.20 1.58 -9.48
CA SER A 532 15.84 2.88 -10.07
C SER A 532 16.29 3.03 -11.52
N TYR A 533 17.54 2.65 -11.84
CA TYR A 533 18.03 2.67 -13.22
C TYR A 533 17.23 1.74 -14.14
N SER A 534 16.93 0.52 -13.68
CA SER A 534 16.18 -0.45 -14.50
C SER A 534 14.74 0.00 -14.73
N TYR A 535 14.05 0.48 -13.68
CA TYR A 535 12.68 0.97 -13.81
C TYR A 535 12.56 2.18 -14.75
N LEU A 536 13.48 3.15 -14.64
CA LEU A 536 13.47 4.35 -15.47
C LEU A 536 13.99 4.07 -16.89
N ALA A 537 15.25 3.65 -17.03
CA ALA A 537 15.93 3.59 -18.32
C ALA A 537 15.58 2.35 -19.17
N ARG A 538 14.98 1.30 -18.58
CA ARG A 538 14.67 0.03 -19.30
C ARG A 538 13.20 -0.35 -19.29
N CYS A 539 12.40 0.15 -18.34
CA CYS A 539 11.01 -0.27 -18.18
C CYS A 539 9.99 0.88 -18.30
N ASN A 540 10.43 2.14 -18.38
CA ASN A 540 9.59 3.33 -18.41
C ASN A 540 8.51 3.34 -17.29
N ALA A 541 8.92 3.01 -16.06
CA ALA A 541 8.02 2.84 -14.91
C ALA A 541 8.44 3.76 -13.74
N PRO A 542 8.27 5.09 -13.85
CA PRO A 542 8.74 6.04 -12.83
C PRO A 542 8.07 5.85 -11.47
N HIS A 543 6.78 5.47 -11.43
CA HIS A 543 6.08 5.20 -10.16
C HIS A 543 6.72 4.05 -9.36
N LEU A 544 7.25 3.01 -10.03
CA LEU A 544 7.97 1.92 -9.36
C LEU A 544 9.36 2.35 -8.88
N ALA A 545 10.04 3.22 -9.64
CA ALA A 545 11.29 3.83 -9.19
C ALA A 545 11.08 4.69 -7.93
N LEU A 546 10.02 5.51 -7.91
CA LEU A 546 9.64 6.30 -6.74
C LEU A 546 9.31 5.40 -5.54
N ARG A 547 8.45 4.38 -5.72
CA ARG A 547 8.11 3.39 -4.69
C ARG A 547 9.37 2.75 -4.10
N ALA A 548 10.27 2.25 -4.95
CA ALA A 548 11.52 1.62 -4.50
C ALA A 548 12.43 2.57 -3.71
N ILE A 549 12.52 3.84 -4.13
CA ILE A 549 13.29 4.87 -3.43
C ILE A 549 12.68 5.18 -2.06
N LEU A 550 11.39 5.51 -1.98
CA LEU A 550 10.75 5.91 -0.71
C LEU A 550 10.70 4.77 0.32
N LEU A 551 10.44 3.53 -0.12
CA LEU A 551 10.56 2.35 0.74
C LEU A 551 11.98 2.16 1.27
N GLY A 552 12.99 2.40 0.42
CA GLY A 552 14.40 2.39 0.83
C GLY A 552 14.72 3.49 1.84
N VAL A 553 14.27 4.72 1.60
CA VAL A 553 14.50 5.90 2.45
C VAL A 553 13.99 5.67 3.88
N GLU A 554 12.70 5.36 4.03
CA GLU A 554 12.08 5.21 5.36
C GLU A 554 12.69 4.05 6.15
N LEU A 555 13.01 2.94 5.47
CA LEU A 555 13.62 1.77 6.12
C LEU A 555 15.13 1.90 6.37
N LEU A 556 15.85 2.75 5.64
CA LEU A 556 17.28 3.06 5.89
C LEU A 556 17.45 4.10 6.99
N LYS A 557 16.54 5.09 7.10
CA LYS A 557 16.57 6.16 8.10
C LYS A 557 16.76 5.62 9.52
N VAL A 558 15.97 4.62 9.89
CA VAL A 558 16.01 3.94 11.21
C VAL A 558 17.23 3.03 11.44
N ARG A 559 18.10 2.83 10.45
CA ARG A 559 19.25 1.90 10.53
C ARG A 559 20.58 2.59 10.87
N GLY A 560 20.50 3.77 11.48
CA GLY A 560 21.65 4.49 12.04
C GLY A 560 22.37 5.35 11.00
N ARG A 561 23.40 6.08 11.46
CA ARG A 561 23.97 7.24 10.76
C ARG A 561 24.32 7.04 9.29
N ALA A 562 25.04 5.97 8.94
CA ALA A 562 25.49 5.75 7.55
C ALA A 562 24.32 5.38 6.62
N ALA A 563 23.31 4.66 7.14
CA ALA A 563 22.10 4.33 6.40
C ALA A 563 21.18 5.56 6.24
N SER A 564 21.03 6.39 7.28
CA SER A 564 20.28 7.65 7.19
C SER A 564 20.92 8.66 6.22
N GLU A 565 22.26 8.68 6.12
CA GLU A 565 22.96 9.48 5.11
C GLU A 565 22.73 8.97 3.68
N LEU A 566 22.62 7.64 3.51
CA LEU A 566 22.20 7.02 2.24
C LEU A 566 20.72 7.32 1.93
N ALA A 567 19.84 7.30 2.95
CA ALA A 567 18.43 7.67 2.80
C ALA A 567 18.29 9.12 2.30
N ALA A 568 19.01 10.07 2.91
CA ALA A 568 19.01 11.46 2.46
C ALA A 568 19.52 11.61 1.00
N LYS A 569 20.57 10.86 0.60
CA LYS A 569 21.05 10.83 -0.80
C LYS A 569 19.94 10.37 -1.75
N TRP A 570 19.24 9.29 -1.43
CA TRP A 570 18.20 8.73 -2.30
C TRP A 570 16.92 9.58 -2.34
N ALA A 571 16.52 10.18 -1.22
CA ALA A 571 15.40 11.12 -1.18
C ALA A 571 15.68 12.40 -2.00
N THR A 572 16.90 12.96 -1.94
CA THR A 572 17.30 14.05 -2.85
C THR A 572 17.29 13.57 -4.31
N ARG A 573 17.79 12.36 -4.60
CA ARG A 573 17.81 11.80 -5.96
C ARG A 573 16.41 11.60 -6.56
N SER A 574 15.37 11.31 -5.76
CA SER A 574 13.98 11.28 -6.27
C SER A 574 13.46 12.65 -6.71
N LEU A 575 13.94 13.74 -6.09
CA LEU A 575 13.63 15.12 -6.51
C LEU A 575 14.41 15.50 -7.78
N GLU A 576 15.72 15.18 -7.83
CA GLU A 576 16.58 15.41 -9.02
C GLU A 576 16.10 14.67 -10.28
N LEU A 577 15.41 13.54 -10.10
CA LEU A 577 14.82 12.74 -11.17
C LEU A 577 13.37 13.15 -11.52
N SER A 578 12.82 14.20 -10.88
CA SER A 578 11.46 14.70 -11.08
C SER A 578 10.38 13.60 -11.01
N LEU A 579 10.49 12.69 -10.03
CA LEU A 579 9.59 11.54 -9.91
C LEU A 579 8.26 11.87 -9.19
N VAL A 580 8.14 13.09 -8.65
CA VAL A 580 7.01 13.59 -7.85
C VAL A 580 6.51 14.91 -8.41
N GLY A 581 5.23 15.21 -8.18
CA GLY A 581 4.59 16.47 -8.52
C GLY A 581 4.84 17.56 -7.48
N SER A 582 4.00 18.59 -7.50
CA SER A 582 4.05 19.78 -6.64
C SER A 582 4.10 19.42 -5.17
N VAL A 583 3.13 18.64 -4.69
CA VAL A 583 2.98 18.33 -3.26
C VAL A 583 3.96 17.24 -2.85
N GLY A 584 4.14 16.20 -3.66
CA GLY A 584 5.14 15.17 -3.42
C GLY A 584 6.57 15.73 -3.31
N HIS A 585 6.91 16.80 -4.06
CA HIS A 585 8.19 17.49 -3.94
C HIS A 585 8.40 18.09 -2.53
N VAL A 586 7.37 18.73 -1.96
CA VAL A 586 7.44 19.31 -0.60
C VAL A 586 7.55 18.20 0.44
N LEU A 587 6.68 17.19 0.36
CA LEU A 587 6.64 16.09 1.31
C LEU A 587 7.95 15.29 1.32
N VAL A 588 8.55 15.03 0.15
CA VAL A 588 9.87 14.38 0.07
C VAL A 588 10.99 15.30 0.56
N SER A 589 10.90 16.62 0.36
CA SER A 589 11.85 17.59 0.94
C SER A 589 11.84 17.58 2.47
N GLU A 590 10.67 17.45 3.11
CA GLU A 590 10.56 17.22 4.56
C GLU A 590 11.26 15.92 4.99
N ARG A 591 11.16 14.83 4.21
CA ARG A 591 11.86 13.58 4.51
C ARG A 591 13.38 13.73 4.38
N VAL A 592 13.87 14.50 3.40
CA VAL A 592 15.31 14.83 3.28
C VAL A 592 15.79 15.59 4.52
N ALA A 593 15.07 16.63 4.94
CA ALA A 593 15.39 17.40 6.14
C ALA A 593 15.43 16.51 7.38
N SER A 594 14.41 15.68 7.55
CA SER A 594 14.25 14.76 8.67
C SER A 594 15.39 13.72 8.76
N CYS A 595 15.78 13.09 7.65
CA CYS A 595 16.95 12.19 7.62
C CYS A 595 18.26 12.91 8.03
N LEU A 596 18.41 14.19 7.67
CA LEU A 596 19.60 14.98 8.00
C LEU A 596 19.61 15.49 9.45
N ALA A 597 18.43 15.69 10.05
CA ALA A 597 18.23 16.21 11.40
C ALA A 597 18.65 15.19 12.48
N GLU A 598 18.29 13.91 12.31
CA GLU A 598 18.57 12.82 13.25
C GLU A 598 20.06 12.44 13.37
N ARG A 599 20.95 13.11 12.63
CA ARG A 599 22.39 12.82 12.63
C ARG A 599 23.06 13.30 13.93
N ILE A 600 23.07 12.43 14.95
CA ILE A 600 23.84 12.61 16.19
C ILE A 600 25.34 12.79 15.85
N GLY A 601 25.94 13.85 16.40
CA GLY A 601 27.36 14.17 16.22
C GLY A 601 28.28 13.27 17.05
N ILE A 602 29.56 13.20 16.67
CA ILE A 602 30.56 12.42 17.42
C ILE A 602 31.05 13.24 18.62
N GLY A 603 30.86 12.70 19.83
CA GLY A 603 31.33 13.28 21.09
C GLY A 603 30.77 14.67 21.42
N ASN A 604 31.34 15.30 22.45
CA ASN A 604 30.94 16.64 22.91
C ASN A 604 31.22 17.76 21.87
N THR A 605 31.89 17.43 20.76
CA THR A 605 32.17 18.39 19.68
C THR A 605 31.05 18.51 18.66
N SER A 606 29.99 17.69 18.74
CA SER A 606 28.92 17.60 17.73
C SER A 606 29.45 17.36 16.30
N TRP A 607 30.67 16.83 16.17
CA TRP A 607 31.35 16.77 14.88
C TRP A 607 30.60 15.83 13.92
N GLY A 608 30.23 16.37 12.76
CA GLY A 608 29.43 15.65 11.78
C GLY A 608 27.91 15.69 11.99
N THR A 609 27.33 16.54 12.83
CA THR A 609 25.88 16.85 12.69
C THR A 609 25.59 17.49 11.33
N ARG A 610 24.48 17.15 10.66
CA ARG A 610 24.03 17.83 9.41
C ARG A 610 22.89 18.83 9.64
N LYS A 611 22.67 19.28 10.88
CA LYS A 611 21.59 20.19 11.30
C LYS A 611 21.47 21.46 10.43
N ARG A 612 22.58 22.12 10.05
CA ARG A 612 22.53 23.27 9.11
C ARG A 612 21.96 22.92 7.72
N LYS A 613 22.24 21.71 7.20
CA LYS A 613 21.67 21.24 5.94
C LYS A 613 20.19 20.85 6.13
N ALA A 614 19.83 20.24 7.25
CA ALA A 614 18.43 19.96 7.59
C ALA A 614 17.60 21.24 7.70
N ALA A 615 18.11 22.28 8.37
CA ALA A 615 17.48 23.58 8.48
C ALA A 615 17.26 24.23 7.10
N LEU A 616 18.23 24.17 6.20
CA LEU A 616 18.08 24.65 4.83
C LEU A 616 16.96 23.91 4.06
N TRP A 617 16.85 22.59 4.20
CA TRP A 617 15.76 21.83 3.58
C TRP A 617 14.38 22.18 4.19
N ASN A 618 14.30 22.46 5.49
CA ASN A 618 13.07 22.96 6.10
C ASN A 618 12.69 24.37 5.61
N ILE A 619 13.66 25.24 5.32
CA ILE A 619 13.41 26.55 4.69
C ILE A 619 12.85 26.39 3.28
N MET A 620 13.46 25.50 2.47
CA MET A 620 12.98 25.19 1.13
C MET A 620 11.56 24.58 1.18
N ALA A 621 11.28 23.67 2.11
CA ALA A 621 9.94 23.13 2.31
C ALA A 621 8.92 24.21 2.73
N ALA A 622 9.32 25.19 3.55
CA ALA A 622 8.46 26.31 3.92
C ALA A 622 8.10 27.23 2.74
N ASP A 623 9.06 27.48 1.84
CA ASP A 623 8.83 28.25 0.60
C ASP A 623 7.85 27.52 -0.35
N GLU A 624 8.01 26.21 -0.52
CA GLU A 624 7.05 25.42 -1.33
C GLU A 624 5.66 25.33 -0.66
N TRP A 625 5.57 25.15 0.66
CA TRP A 625 4.28 25.21 1.38
C TRP A 625 3.60 26.57 1.24
N MET A 626 4.36 27.67 1.17
CA MET A 626 3.83 29.00 0.87
C MET A 626 3.28 29.12 -0.56
N LYS A 627 3.93 28.49 -1.55
CA LYS A 627 3.41 28.41 -2.94
C LYS A 627 2.12 27.59 -3.02
N LEU A 628 1.99 26.56 -2.18
CA LEU A 628 0.75 25.78 -1.99
C LEU A 628 -0.29 26.48 -1.09
N GLY A 629 -0.04 27.72 -0.64
CA GLY A 629 -0.97 28.52 0.17
C GLY A 629 -1.07 28.13 1.65
N ARG A 630 -0.34 27.11 2.12
CA ARG A 630 -0.40 26.62 3.51
C ARG A 630 0.60 27.34 4.43
N ALA A 631 0.30 28.61 4.72
CA ALA A 631 1.13 29.47 5.56
C ALA A 631 1.35 28.94 7.00
N GLU A 632 0.38 28.21 7.57
CA GLU A 632 0.49 27.57 8.90
C GLU A 632 1.61 26.53 8.94
N ILE A 633 1.61 25.60 7.98
CA ILE A 633 2.62 24.54 7.87
C ILE A 633 3.98 25.16 7.58
N ALA A 634 4.03 26.16 6.68
CA ALA A 634 5.26 26.91 6.39
C ALA A 634 5.85 27.60 7.64
N ALA A 635 5.01 28.18 8.51
CA ALA A 635 5.46 28.76 9.78
C ALA A 635 6.15 27.72 10.67
N GLY A 636 5.50 26.57 10.89
CA GLY A 636 6.07 25.47 11.67
C GLY A 636 7.42 24.97 11.13
N LYS A 637 7.58 24.89 9.79
CA LYS A 637 8.87 24.51 9.17
C LYS A 637 9.96 25.57 9.33
N LEU A 638 9.62 26.86 9.36
CA LEU A 638 10.57 27.93 9.67
C LEU A 638 11.00 27.93 11.16
N ASP A 639 10.11 27.54 12.06
CA ASP A 639 10.42 27.40 13.48
C ASP A 639 11.33 26.18 13.72
N GLU A 640 11.03 25.01 13.14
CA GLU A 640 11.94 23.85 13.14
C GLU A 640 13.33 24.19 12.56
N ALA A 641 13.38 25.00 11.48
CA ALA A 641 14.65 25.45 10.90
C ALA A 641 15.43 26.36 11.86
N GLN A 642 14.75 27.25 12.58
CA GLN A 642 15.36 28.11 13.60
C GLN A 642 15.93 27.29 14.76
N GLU A 643 15.20 26.29 15.27
CA GLU A 643 15.71 25.36 16.29
C GLU A 643 16.96 24.63 15.79
N LEU A 644 16.92 24.07 14.58
CA LEU A 644 18.03 23.33 13.98
C LEU A 644 19.29 24.19 13.78
N TYR A 645 19.16 25.49 13.51
CA TYR A 645 20.30 26.42 13.53
C TYR A 645 20.76 26.72 14.96
N GLY A 646 19.83 27.01 15.87
CA GLY A 646 20.11 27.31 17.29
C GLY A 646 20.88 26.22 18.02
N GLU A 647 20.62 24.95 17.70
CA GLU A 647 21.34 23.79 18.23
C GLU A 647 22.78 23.63 17.71
N THR A 648 23.22 24.46 16.78
CA THR A 648 24.61 24.42 16.28
C THR A 648 25.50 25.35 17.09
N ARG A 649 26.79 24.97 17.19
CA ARG A 649 27.83 25.78 17.88
C ARG A 649 28.00 27.20 17.33
N HIS A 650 27.45 27.49 16.15
CA HIS A 650 27.45 28.79 15.50
C HIS A 650 26.01 29.13 15.10
N SER A 651 25.13 29.30 16.09
CA SER A 651 23.70 29.54 15.93
C SER A 651 23.39 30.67 14.94
N GLU A 652 24.19 31.75 14.98
CA GLU A 652 24.04 32.91 14.09
C GLU A 652 24.81 32.81 12.76
N SER A 653 25.43 31.67 12.43
CA SER A 653 26.21 31.53 11.18
C SER A 653 25.37 31.73 9.91
N HIS A 654 24.05 31.60 9.97
CA HIS A 654 23.16 31.93 8.86
C HIS A 654 23.07 33.45 8.60
N LYS A 655 23.19 34.30 9.65
CA LYS A 655 23.20 35.76 9.54
C LYS A 655 24.46 36.32 8.88
N GLN A 656 25.51 35.50 8.76
CA GLN A 656 26.75 35.86 8.07
C GLN A 656 26.65 35.74 6.54
N PHE A 657 25.59 35.08 6.04
CA PHE A 657 25.27 35.00 4.62
C PHE A 657 24.14 36.00 4.32
N HIS A 658 24.49 37.17 3.79
CA HIS A 658 23.56 38.27 3.54
C HIS A 658 22.29 37.81 2.81
N ASP A 659 22.45 37.18 1.65
CA ASP A 659 21.35 36.75 0.78
C ASP A 659 20.41 35.74 1.48
N LEU A 660 20.96 34.85 2.32
CA LEU A 660 20.16 33.88 3.08
C LEU A 660 19.41 34.55 4.23
N ALA A 661 20.01 35.54 4.89
CA ALA A 661 19.37 36.30 5.95
C ALA A 661 18.22 37.16 5.40
N GLU A 662 18.46 37.86 4.30
CA GLU A 662 17.45 38.67 3.61
C GLU A 662 16.28 37.80 3.12
N TYR A 663 16.58 36.68 2.43
CA TYR A 663 15.56 35.74 1.98
C TYR A 663 14.73 35.16 3.14
N LEU A 664 15.37 34.85 4.28
CA LEU A 664 14.68 34.37 5.48
C LEU A 664 13.75 35.42 6.07
N GLU A 665 14.15 36.68 6.10
CA GLU A 665 13.30 37.77 6.59
C GLU A 665 12.11 38.03 5.67
N GLN A 666 12.33 38.01 4.35
CA GLN A 666 11.28 38.12 3.33
C GLN A 666 10.27 36.96 3.45
N LEU A 667 10.72 35.71 3.51
CA LEU A 667 9.86 34.53 3.65
C LEU A 667 9.07 34.56 4.96
N ARG A 668 9.71 34.92 6.08
CA ARG A 668 9.04 35.10 7.38
C ARG A 668 8.02 36.24 7.37
N LEU A 669 8.25 37.30 6.59
CA LEU A 669 7.28 38.39 6.43
C LEU A 669 6.08 37.91 5.61
N ALA A 670 6.31 37.22 4.49
CA ALA A 670 5.26 36.66 3.64
C ALA A 670 4.36 35.69 4.41
N VAL A 671 4.95 34.76 5.19
CA VAL A 671 4.22 33.85 6.09
C VAL A 671 3.35 34.63 7.09
N ARG A 672 3.90 35.64 7.77
CA ARG A 672 3.16 36.47 8.73
C ARG A 672 2.02 37.27 8.08
N MET A 673 2.22 37.78 6.86
CA MET A 673 1.16 38.46 6.11
C MET A 673 0.03 37.50 5.77
N LYS A 674 0.34 36.30 5.25
CA LYS A 674 -0.69 35.30 4.93
C LYS A 674 -1.42 34.78 6.15
N LEU A 675 -0.73 34.53 7.27
CA LEU A 675 -1.36 34.15 8.54
C LEU A 675 -2.27 35.28 9.09
N GLY A 676 -1.86 36.54 8.94
CA GLY A 676 -2.66 37.71 9.29
C GLY A 676 -3.89 37.92 8.40
N GLU A 677 -3.78 37.63 7.10
CA GLU A 677 -4.90 37.59 6.16
C GLU A 677 -5.89 36.45 6.48
N ALA A 678 -5.38 35.26 6.82
CA ALA A 678 -6.20 34.11 7.21
C ALA A 678 -7.03 34.41 8.48
N ARG A 679 -6.40 34.97 9.52
CA ARG A 679 -7.10 35.40 10.75
C ARG A 679 -8.20 36.44 10.48
N LYS A 680 -7.97 37.36 9.53
CA LYS A 680 -9.00 38.34 9.11
C LYS A 680 -10.16 37.71 8.34
N ARG A 681 -9.90 36.69 7.52
CA ARG A 681 -10.95 35.92 6.84
C ARG A 681 -11.79 35.10 7.82
N GLY A 682 -11.15 34.41 8.77
CA GLY A 682 -11.84 33.64 9.81
C GLY A 682 -12.77 34.47 10.71
N PHE A 683 -12.46 35.75 10.93
CA PHE A 683 -13.33 36.66 11.70
C PHE A 683 -14.47 37.29 10.88
N SER A 684 -14.45 37.20 9.54
CA SER A 684 -15.43 37.89 8.70
C SER A 684 -16.78 37.19 8.58
N GLY A 685 -16.91 35.95 9.09
CA GLY A 685 -18.15 35.15 9.00
C GLY A 685 -19.07 35.24 10.23
N ALA A 686 -18.60 35.74 11.37
CA ALA A 686 -19.25 35.53 12.67
C ALA A 686 -19.89 36.80 13.31
N THR A 687 -19.64 38.00 12.79
CA THR A 687 -20.15 39.25 13.40
C THR A 687 -20.97 40.08 12.41
N ARG A 688 -22.21 39.64 12.18
CA ARG A 688 -23.28 40.50 11.62
C ARG A 688 -24.62 40.35 12.37
N GLN A 689 -24.55 40.13 13.68
CA GLN A 689 -25.68 40.24 14.59
C GLN A 689 -25.16 40.56 15.99
N LEU A 690 -25.95 41.32 16.77
CA LEU A 690 -25.67 41.80 18.13
C LEU A 690 -24.58 42.89 18.24
N GLU A 691 -24.99 44.14 18.02
CA GLU A 691 -24.78 45.22 19.00
C GLU A 691 -25.78 46.36 18.73
N LEU A 692 -26.82 46.42 19.56
CA LEU A 692 -27.80 47.50 19.60
C LEU A 692 -28.37 47.54 21.03
N GLU A 693 -28.66 48.75 21.52
CA GLU A 693 -29.06 49.12 22.89
C GLU A 693 -27.91 49.34 23.92
N GLY A 694 -27.68 50.63 24.25
CA GLY A 694 -27.07 51.07 25.52
C GLY A 694 -28.17 51.33 26.58
N PRO A 695 -28.12 52.37 27.47
CA PRO A 695 -27.19 53.52 27.43
C PRO A 695 -26.77 54.15 28.81
N VAL A 696 -26.02 55.28 28.73
CA VAL A 696 -25.80 56.39 29.73
C VAL A 696 -25.05 56.13 31.06
N GLU A 697 -23.84 56.69 31.23
CA GLU A 697 -23.54 57.95 31.96
C GLU A 697 -22.06 58.39 31.78
N SER A 698 -21.76 59.68 31.96
CA SER A 698 -20.57 60.42 31.47
C SER A 698 -20.33 61.71 32.31
N PRO A 699 -19.48 62.71 31.95
CA PRO A 699 -18.11 62.76 31.42
C PRO A 699 -17.16 63.73 32.19
N ALA A 700 -15.88 63.85 31.77
CA ALA A 700 -14.95 65.01 31.92
C ALA A 700 -13.60 64.67 31.23
N ASP A 701 -12.84 65.51 30.51
CA ASP A 701 -13.02 66.84 29.89
C ASP A 701 -12.24 66.81 28.54
N VAL A 702 -12.82 67.19 27.40
CA VAL A 702 -12.69 68.50 26.69
C VAL A 702 -11.25 68.95 26.35
N GLU A 703 -10.88 68.90 25.07
CA GLU A 703 -10.69 70.08 24.19
C GLU A 703 -10.71 69.63 22.71
N ASP A 704 -11.19 70.50 21.82
CA ASP A 704 -11.68 70.20 20.45
C ASP A 704 -11.27 71.31 19.45
N GLU A 705 -11.78 71.25 18.22
CA GLU A 705 -11.65 72.21 17.10
C GLU A 705 -10.34 72.09 16.26
N THR A 706 -10.35 72.21 14.91
CA THR A 706 -11.36 72.76 13.98
C THR A 706 -11.64 71.88 12.74
N VAL A 707 -12.87 72.00 12.25
CA VAL A 707 -13.45 71.39 11.02
C VAL A 707 -13.18 72.24 9.77
N GLU A 708 -13.12 71.64 8.57
CA GLU A 708 -13.85 72.15 7.38
C GLU A 708 -14.05 71.09 6.27
N GLU A 709 -15.09 71.28 5.45
CA GLU A 709 -15.76 70.23 4.67
C GLU A 709 -15.55 70.29 3.14
N MET A 710 -16.20 69.33 2.45
CA MET A 710 -16.81 69.43 1.11
C MET A 710 -15.98 69.21 -0.19
N ASN A 711 -16.14 67.98 -0.70
CA ASN A 711 -16.82 67.65 -1.98
C ASN A 711 -16.39 68.20 -3.36
N SER A 712 -16.30 67.22 -4.27
CA SER A 712 -16.78 67.19 -5.67
C SER A 712 -16.00 67.83 -6.84
N LEU A 713 -15.61 66.94 -7.78
CA LEU A 713 -15.73 67.03 -9.25
C LEU A 713 -15.13 68.24 -9.99
N GLU A 714 -14.09 68.03 -10.83
CA GLU A 714 -14.25 67.84 -12.29
C GLU A 714 -12.92 67.59 -13.04
N ASN A 715 -13.02 67.06 -14.26
CA ASN A 715 -11.90 66.80 -15.18
C ASN A 715 -11.32 68.08 -15.78
N THR A 716 -9.99 68.13 -16.01
CA THR A 716 -9.43 68.74 -17.23
C THR A 716 -8.12 68.05 -17.67
N GLU A 717 -8.03 67.70 -18.95
CA GLU A 717 -6.80 67.19 -19.58
C GLU A 717 -5.83 68.34 -19.91
N SER A 718 -4.51 68.06 -20.03
CA SER A 718 -3.78 68.39 -21.27
C SER A 718 -2.30 67.91 -21.37
N ARG A 719 -2.02 67.20 -22.46
CA ARG A 719 -0.83 67.34 -23.35
C ARG A 719 0.60 67.18 -22.79
N GLY A 720 1.01 65.93 -22.62
CA GLY A 720 1.95 65.19 -23.50
C GLY A 720 3.24 65.82 -24.09
N ARG A 721 4.31 65.00 -24.15
CA ARG A 721 5.32 65.01 -25.24
C ARG A 721 5.97 63.64 -25.45
N ARG A 722 6.04 63.20 -26.71
CA ARG A 722 6.76 61.99 -27.16
C ARG A 722 8.28 62.21 -27.22
N ARG A 723 9.06 61.14 -27.05
CA ARG A 723 10.16 60.78 -27.97
C ARG A 723 10.65 59.35 -27.75
N SER A 724 10.70 58.56 -28.82
CA SER A 724 11.41 57.27 -28.89
C SER A 724 12.61 57.42 -29.84
N LEU A 725 13.65 56.60 -29.66
CA LEU A 725 14.65 56.33 -30.70
C LEU A 725 15.18 54.88 -30.61
N LEU A 726 14.68 54.08 -31.55
CA LEU A 726 15.37 53.06 -32.37
C LEU A 726 16.71 52.45 -31.91
N ALA A 727 16.78 51.12 -31.99
CA ALA A 727 17.95 50.41 -32.52
C ALA A 727 17.50 49.17 -33.32
N VAL A 728 18.06 48.99 -34.53
CA VAL A 728 17.92 47.80 -35.40
C VAL A 728 19.30 47.13 -35.46
N GLY A 729 19.35 45.80 -35.40
CA GLY A 729 20.62 45.05 -35.24
C GLY A 729 21.24 44.52 -36.52
N ALA A 730 22.41 43.86 -36.40
CA ALA A 730 22.86 42.68 -37.16
C ALA A 730 24.33 42.33 -36.84
N GLY A 731 24.68 41.04 -36.86
CA GLY A 731 25.97 40.58 -37.41
C GLY A 731 27.08 40.07 -36.47
N ALA A 732 27.13 38.73 -36.32
CA ALA A 732 28.32 37.86 -36.28
C ALA A 732 29.41 37.97 -35.18
N GLY A 733 29.76 36.80 -34.60
CA GLY A 733 31.19 36.40 -34.54
C GLY A 733 31.84 36.02 -33.19
N GLY A 734 31.54 34.82 -32.66
CA GLY A 734 32.56 33.94 -32.07
C GLY A 734 33.04 34.12 -30.61
N ALA A 735 33.62 33.02 -30.11
CA ALA A 735 34.35 32.81 -28.84
C ALA A 735 33.54 32.51 -27.55
N SER A 736 33.97 31.42 -26.92
CA SER A 736 33.45 30.78 -25.71
C SER A 736 33.68 31.58 -24.42
N LEU A 737 32.73 31.53 -23.48
CA LEU A 737 32.99 31.61 -22.04
C LEU A 737 31.94 30.80 -21.25
N ILE A 738 32.35 30.31 -20.09
CA ILE A 738 31.59 29.36 -19.25
C ILE A 738 30.64 30.11 -18.33
N GLU A 739 29.38 29.70 -18.24
CA GLU A 739 28.35 30.33 -17.39
C GLU A 739 27.76 29.32 -16.38
N PRO A 740 27.45 29.72 -15.12
CA PRO A 740 26.95 28.80 -14.10
C PRO A 740 25.44 28.54 -14.25
N LEU A 741 25.03 27.27 -14.15
CA LEU A 741 23.62 26.86 -14.19
C LEU A 741 22.84 27.41 -12.99
N THR A 742 21.82 28.23 -13.27
CA THR A 742 20.74 28.54 -12.34
C THR A 742 19.72 27.39 -12.30
N PRO A 743 19.06 27.13 -11.16
CA PRO A 743 18.05 26.08 -11.07
C PRO A 743 16.77 26.53 -11.79
N LEU A 744 16.41 25.81 -12.87
CA LEU A 744 15.15 25.99 -13.57
C LEU A 744 13.99 25.48 -12.71
N SER A 745 12.96 26.29 -12.55
CA SER A 745 11.68 25.91 -11.96
C SER A 745 10.99 24.80 -12.77
N PRO A 746 10.25 23.88 -12.13
CA PRO A 746 9.56 22.82 -12.84
C PRO A 746 8.49 23.38 -13.77
N ALA A 747 8.51 22.96 -15.03
CA ALA A 747 7.55 23.38 -16.03
C ALA A 747 6.17 22.80 -15.73
N ARG A 748 5.13 23.64 -15.70
CA ARG A 748 3.74 23.18 -15.67
C ARG A 748 3.44 22.38 -16.94
N LEU A 749 2.92 21.16 -16.78
CA LEU A 749 2.23 20.46 -17.86
C LEU A 749 0.95 21.24 -18.20
N GLY A 750 0.86 21.78 -19.40
CA GLY A 750 -0.29 22.57 -19.82
C GLY A 750 -1.52 21.69 -20.06
N ARG A 751 -2.54 21.81 -19.20
CA ARG A 751 -3.91 21.37 -19.51
C ARG A 751 -4.59 22.45 -20.37
N PRO A 752 -5.40 22.09 -21.38
CA PRO A 752 -6.22 23.06 -22.10
C PRO A 752 -7.47 23.41 -21.28
N ASP A 753 -7.62 24.68 -20.92
CA ASP A 753 -8.83 25.17 -20.27
C ASP A 753 -10.04 25.00 -21.19
N LYS A 754 -11.03 24.24 -20.73
CA LYS A 754 -12.41 24.29 -21.22
C LYS A 754 -13.26 24.74 -20.06
N PHE A 755 -13.63 26.03 -20.03
CA PHE A 755 -14.87 26.59 -19.44
C PHE A 755 -14.77 28.13 -19.42
N LEU A 756 -14.75 28.75 -20.61
CA LEU A 756 -15.13 30.16 -20.79
C LEU A 756 -15.80 30.27 -22.16
N GLN A 757 -17.13 30.30 -22.16
CA GLN A 757 -17.92 30.71 -23.31
C GLN A 757 -19.17 31.48 -22.82
N ASP A 758 -19.38 32.62 -23.46
CA ASP A 758 -20.54 33.51 -23.45
C ASP A 758 -20.92 34.21 -22.11
N ASP A 759 -20.57 35.50 -22.04
CA ASP A 759 -21.54 36.57 -21.78
C ASP A 759 -20.95 37.90 -22.29
N ASP A 760 -21.14 38.17 -23.60
CA ASP A 760 -20.87 39.46 -24.23
C ASP A 760 -22.08 40.41 -24.04
N PHE A 761 -21.88 41.59 -23.44
CA PHE A 761 -22.76 42.75 -23.65
C PHE A 761 -22.02 44.08 -23.49
N GLU A 762 -21.87 44.77 -24.62
CA GLU A 762 -21.42 46.17 -24.88
C GLU A 762 -19.98 46.60 -24.50
#